data_AF-A0A3N1KRW5-F1
#
_entry.id   AF-A0A3N1KRW5-F1
#
_cell.length_a   1.000
_cell.length_b   1.000
_cell.length_c   1.000
_cell.angle_alpha   90.00
_cell.angle_beta   90.00
_cell.angle_gamma   90.00
#
_symmetry.space_group_name_H-M   'P 1'
#
loop_
_entity.id
_entity.type
_entity.pdbx_description
1 polymer ?
#
loop_
_entity_poly.entity_id
_entity_poly.type
_entity_poly.pdbx_seq_one_letter_code
_entity_poly.pdbx_strand_id
1 'polypeptide(L)'
;MVALNPTSVRLRNAIGIAAAAGDLPLQHVSQYLAAGEGAPALFMRHVRNLGHKSAVELDRLLHRVRPIEQDFPGASLDNTQLREALCALFCDVTVRQALRVFEVPLRLWSAFERAEYADTPLSRLLVAYPRLVPELLRMPNIGRTSLAAGRHFLGVVVRAEFEAAGLGPALAAKAEALILDDVAPEPGIRRELSRLLGDGLSRRSVDDGETEAEAVGRGHDAVPPPVEACLRAALVQLDPRSLAVVEERYGLAAGPGLTLEQIGQAHGVTRERIRQLEAKALQRMRRLTDGVLIKSLVAHGGSAWTMLARGEGHVAAAELTDRIGALPPWFALGLELSELTPGQWLDRIAQPYEGGWVAADMPVEDLRELRPELEARLALVPLPFHLAGLTPAYRQRQARAILGLTGWHLFGNYVLRDPPRRRVRRALGLHAILAAAGEVVHLLDLCDRYVDHFPPDPCTIRDAEIVLEMHRHLFIEVQEGWWAAIGPGDAIVRIASDEAGAAEPAGESAAGAGDVDDQQTIAQALADELARVGPMRISELIERAPTFLPPGRSVNSVGPTLIVQKVRFTRILPGFYALREQVPTAGDLLTGTPAFLLQEDQVRLYALARRAGEPWGAYPLWTPEVERLWCIWARDHASRDLFESLLSVARPQDWPATPDREEWGRLASAALPFSIHYQPHPDALVLPDIDRILAAGLHILRHSTFSWISGNRVQLRRASEHMSVGLLAALVGLGILDGDAADWQSPHRQGPRLREWVDRLDEICRTRVDPAWDDDIGRCLIGEILAARPATGWATADVLRRLCARTGLMDAPAAG
;
A
#
# COMPACT_ATOMS: atom_id res chain seq x y z
N MET A 1 13.05 -17.54 -8.46
CA MET A 1 13.86 -17.85 -7.24
C MET A 1 15.10 -16.97 -7.11
N VAL A 2 16.12 -17.10 -7.96
CA VAL A 2 17.38 -16.32 -7.86
C VAL A 2 17.16 -14.81 -7.98
N ALA A 3 16.28 -14.36 -8.89
CA ALA A 3 15.94 -12.93 -9.05
C ALA A 3 15.20 -12.32 -7.84
N LEU A 4 14.47 -13.14 -7.09
CA LEU A 4 13.62 -12.70 -5.97
C LEU A 4 14.34 -12.72 -4.62
N ASN A 5 15.60 -13.16 -4.58
CA ASN A 5 16.37 -13.29 -3.35
C ASN A 5 17.71 -12.56 -3.47
N PRO A 6 18.24 -12.02 -2.35
CA PRO A 6 19.57 -11.43 -2.33
C PRO A 6 20.61 -12.53 -2.60
N THR A 7 21.16 -12.49 -3.81
CA THR A 7 22.13 -13.45 -4.35
C THR A 7 23.27 -12.68 -5.01
N SER A 8 24.43 -13.28 -5.10
CA SER A 8 25.59 -12.67 -5.75
C SER A 8 25.27 -12.32 -7.20
N VAL A 9 25.79 -11.19 -7.65
CA VAL A 9 25.65 -10.71 -9.04
C VAL A 9 26.11 -11.80 -10.02
N ARG A 10 27.13 -12.57 -9.66
CA ARG A 10 27.66 -13.68 -10.46
C ARG A 10 26.66 -14.82 -10.61
N LEU A 11 26.00 -15.25 -9.52
CA LEU A 11 24.96 -16.27 -9.57
C LEU A 11 23.75 -15.79 -10.39
N ARG A 12 23.32 -14.54 -10.15
CA ARG A 12 22.17 -13.93 -10.85
C ARG A 12 22.41 -13.84 -12.35
N ASN A 13 23.61 -13.41 -12.76
CA ASN A 13 23.96 -13.31 -14.17
C ASN A 13 24.10 -14.69 -14.84
N ALA A 14 24.76 -15.66 -14.18
CA ALA A 14 24.94 -17.00 -14.74
C ALA A 14 23.60 -17.73 -14.95
N ILE A 15 22.70 -17.68 -13.96
CA ILE A 15 21.38 -18.31 -14.05
C ILE A 15 20.44 -17.51 -14.96
N GLY A 16 20.49 -16.17 -14.94
CA GLY A 16 19.66 -15.33 -15.79
C GLY A 16 19.97 -15.51 -17.28
N ILE A 17 21.26 -15.58 -17.65
CA ILE A 17 21.70 -15.82 -19.03
C ILE A 17 21.29 -17.22 -19.49
N ALA A 18 21.53 -18.25 -18.68
CA ALA A 18 21.14 -19.63 -19.03
C ALA A 18 19.62 -19.82 -19.10
N ALA A 19 18.85 -19.15 -18.24
CA ALA A 19 17.38 -19.18 -18.30
C ALA A 19 16.84 -18.52 -19.57
N ALA A 20 17.40 -17.37 -19.98
CA ALA A 20 16.98 -16.67 -21.20
C ALA A 20 17.30 -17.45 -22.48
N ALA A 21 18.36 -18.29 -22.46
CA ALA A 21 18.71 -19.19 -23.54
C ALA A 21 17.96 -20.52 -23.52
N GLY A 22 17.22 -20.83 -22.45
CA GLY A 22 16.56 -22.14 -22.27
C GLY A 22 17.50 -23.28 -21.85
N ASP A 23 18.74 -22.96 -21.48
CA ASP A 23 19.84 -23.92 -21.24
C ASP A 23 19.98 -24.37 -19.77
N LEU A 24 18.96 -24.13 -18.95
CA LEU A 24 18.98 -24.62 -17.57
C LEU A 24 18.80 -26.15 -17.54
N PRO A 25 19.72 -26.89 -16.89
CA PRO A 25 19.68 -28.35 -16.94
C PRO A 25 18.53 -28.95 -16.11
N LEU A 26 17.96 -28.19 -15.17
CA LEU A 26 16.73 -28.53 -14.45
C LEU A 26 15.84 -27.27 -14.40
N GLN A 27 14.57 -27.40 -14.79
CA GLN A 27 13.66 -26.25 -14.93
C GLN A 27 12.81 -26.00 -13.68
N HIS A 28 12.62 -27.02 -12.84
CA HIS A 28 11.84 -26.90 -11.60
C HIS A 28 12.71 -27.13 -10.35
N VAL A 29 12.41 -26.40 -9.28
CA VAL A 29 13.09 -26.54 -7.97
C VAL A 29 12.93 -27.95 -7.41
N SER A 30 11.77 -28.58 -7.60
CA SER A 30 11.53 -29.97 -7.21
C SER A 30 12.49 -30.95 -7.90
N GLN A 31 12.81 -30.73 -9.19
CA GLN A 31 13.78 -31.53 -9.92
C GLN A 31 15.21 -31.32 -9.40
N TYR A 32 15.54 -30.06 -9.08
CA TYR A 32 16.83 -29.71 -8.46
C TYR A 32 17.02 -30.41 -7.11
N LEU A 33 16.01 -30.36 -6.24
CA LEU A 33 16.04 -31.02 -4.92
C LEU A 33 16.04 -32.56 -5.05
N ALA A 34 15.30 -33.12 -6.01
CA ALA A 34 15.28 -34.56 -6.26
C ALA A 34 16.62 -35.10 -6.81
N ALA A 35 17.39 -34.28 -7.52
CA ALA A 35 18.72 -34.63 -8.00
C ALA A 35 19.79 -34.63 -6.89
N GLY A 36 19.46 -34.16 -5.68
CA GLY A 36 20.30 -34.27 -4.48
C GLY A 36 21.68 -33.64 -4.64
N GLU A 37 22.69 -34.28 -4.03
CA GLU A 37 24.09 -33.79 -4.03
C GLU A 37 24.71 -33.66 -5.44
N GLY A 38 24.11 -34.28 -6.46
CA GLY A 38 24.55 -34.16 -7.86
C GLY A 38 24.09 -32.87 -8.56
N ALA A 39 23.10 -32.16 -8.01
CA ALA A 39 22.50 -30.99 -8.66
C ALA A 39 23.47 -29.79 -8.81
N PRO A 40 24.27 -29.41 -7.80
CA PRO A 40 25.24 -28.33 -7.94
C PRO A 40 26.31 -28.63 -9.00
N ALA A 41 26.79 -29.87 -9.06
CA ALA A 41 27.78 -30.31 -10.05
C ALA A 41 27.21 -30.30 -11.47
N LEU A 42 25.94 -30.70 -11.63
CA LEU A 42 25.22 -30.67 -12.90
C LEU A 42 25.04 -29.24 -13.41
N PHE A 43 24.70 -28.30 -12.52
CA PHE A 43 24.59 -26.88 -12.86
C PHE A 43 25.95 -26.26 -13.19
N MET A 44 27.02 -26.59 -12.47
CA MET A 44 28.37 -26.13 -12.80
C MET A 44 28.85 -26.62 -14.17
N ARG A 45 28.41 -27.81 -14.60
CA ARG A 45 28.80 -28.40 -15.89
C ARG A 45 28.07 -27.77 -17.09
N HIS A 46 26.81 -27.36 -16.92
CA HIS A 46 25.95 -26.91 -18.03
C HIS A 46 25.72 -25.40 -18.05
N VAL A 47 25.75 -24.72 -16.90
CA VAL A 47 25.57 -23.27 -16.80
C VAL A 47 26.91 -22.57 -16.95
N ARG A 48 27.11 -21.87 -18.07
CA ARG A 48 28.34 -21.11 -18.32
C ARG A 48 28.58 -20.07 -17.22
N ASN A 49 29.85 -19.94 -16.80
CA ASN A 49 30.31 -19.01 -15.77
C ASN A 49 29.78 -19.26 -14.34
N LEU A 50 29.14 -20.40 -14.09
CA LEU A 50 28.73 -20.81 -12.74
C LEU A 50 29.89 -21.54 -12.02
N GLY A 51 30.58 -20.82 -11.14
CA GLY A 51 31.65 -21.38 -10.31
C GLY A 51 31.15 -22.05 -9.02
N HIS A 52 32.02 -22.80 -8.35
CA HIS A 52 31.70 -23.55 -7.13
C HIS A 52 31.01 -22.71 -6.03
N LYS A 53 31.49 -21.48 -5.78
CA LYS A 53 30.86 -20.59 -4.78
C LYS A 53 29.43 -20.19 -5.15
N SER A 54 29.15 -19.94 -6.43
CA SER A 54 27.81 -19.62 -6.93
C SER A 54 26.90 -20.86 -6.97
N ALA A 55 27.45 -22.04 -7.23
CA ALA A 55 26.70 -23.29 -7.15
C ALA A 55 26.28 -23.62 -5.70
N VAL A 56 27.18 -23.45 -4.73
CA VAL A 56 26.86 -23.59 -3.30
C VAL A 56 25.83 -22.54 -2.84
N GLU A 57 25.92 -21.32 -3.37
CA GLU A 57 24.95 -20.26 -3.08
C GLU A 57 23.56 -20.59 -3.66
N LEU A 58 23.50 -21.09 -4.90
CA LEU A 58 22.26 -21.58 -5.52
C LEU A 58 21.67 -22.73 -4.72
N ASP A 59 22.51 -23.67 -4.31
CA ASP A 59 22.13 -24.83 -3.55
C ASP A 59 21.50 -24.44 -2.21
N ARG A 60 22.14 -23.52 -1.48
CA ARG A 60 21.61 -22.94 -0.23
C ARG A 60 20.31 -22.19 -0.47
N LEU A 61 20.15 -21.51 -1.60
CA LEU A 61 18.94 -20.77 -1.91
C LEU A 61 17.76 -21.72 -2.17
N LEU A 62 17.98 -22.75 -2.98
CA LEU A 62 16.91 -23.67 -3.38
C LEU A 62 16.51 -24.61 -2.24
N HIS A 63 17.44 -25.00 -1.37
CA HIS A 63 17.14 -25.78 -0.17
C HIS A 63 16.41 -25.00 0.93
N ARG A 64 16.34 -23.66 0.86
CA ARG A 64 15.51 -22.84 1.79
C ARG A 64 14.02 -22.90 1.45
N VAL A 65 13.66 -23.24 0.22
CA VAL A 65 12.25 -23.39 -0.19
C VAL A 65 11.90 -24.87 -0.11
N ARG A 66 11.53 -25.36 1.07
CA ARG A 66 10.90 -26.68 1.17
C ARG A 66 9.40 -26.56 0.91
N PRO A 67 8.84 -27.24 -0.10
CA PRO A 67 7.41 -27.46 -0.19
C PRO A 67 6.95 -28.30 1.01
N ILE A 68 5.76 -27.98 1.52
CA ILE A 68 5.04 -28.83 2.44
C ILE A 68 4.53 -30.05 1.66
N GLU A 69 4.70 -31.24 2.25
CA GLU A 69 4.23 -32.58 1.83
C GLU A 69 4.99 -33.27 0.67
N GLN A 70 5.84 -34.26 1.01
CA GLN A 70 5.56 -35.71 0.91
C GLN A 70 6.82 -36.54 1.21
N ASP A 71 6.59 -37.64 1.95
CA ASP A 71 7.45 -38.74 2.41
C ASP A 71 8.94 -38.79 2.05
N PHE A 72 9.81 -38.71 3.08
CA PHE A 72 11.16 -39.28 3.04
C PHE A 72 11.24 -40.50 3.97
N PRO A 73 11.72 -41.65 3.48
CA PRO A 73 12.09 -42.78 4.33
C PRO A 73 13.46 -42.50 4.95
N GLY A 74 13.50 -41.62 5.95
CA GLY A 74 14.61 -41.48 6.89
C GLY A 74 14.16 -42.08 8.22
N ALA A 75 14.88 -43.08 8.73
CA ALA A 75 14.47 -43.94 9.84
C ALA A 75 13.78 -43.17 10.98
N SER A 76 12.47 -43.42 11.19
CA SER A 76 11.79 -43.00 12.42
C SER A 76 12.54 -43.64 13.57
N LEU A 77 13.15 -42.82 14.43
CA LEU A 77 13.64 -43.29 15.71
C LEU A 77 12.48 -44.03 16.41
N ASP A 78 12.78 -45.19 16.98
CA ASP A 78 11.81 -45.82 17.88
C ASP A 78 11.62 -44.93 19.13
N ASN A 79 10.62 -45.22 19.96
CA ASN A 79 10.31 -44.36 21.11
C ASN A 79 11.48 -44.26 22.10
N THR A 80 12.30 -45.31 22.20
CA THR A 80 13.46 -45.36 23.10
C THR A 80 14.59 -44.49 22.55
N GLN A 81 14.93 -44.65 21.27
CA GLN A 81 15.93 -43.84 20.56
C GLN A 81 15.52 -42.36 20.51
N LEU A 82 14.24 -42.08 20.28
CA LEU A 82 13.71 -40.72 20.26
C LEU A 82 13.82 -40.05 21.62
N ARG A 83 13.46 -40.78 22.69
CA ARG A 83 13.53 -40.28 24.06
C ARG A 83 14.98 -40.03 24.48
N GLU A 84 15.90 -40.93 24.16
CA GLU A 84 17.34 -40.76 24.44
C GLU A 84 17.90 -39.52 23.72
N ALA A 85 17.56 -39.34 22.44
CA ALA A 85 17.99 -38.18 21.65
C ALA A 85 17.43 -36.86 22.21
N LEU A 86 16.16 -36.84 22.64
CA LEU A 86 15.57 -35.65 23.28
C LEU A 86 16.20 -35.34 24.64
N CYS A 87 16.52 -36.36 25.44
CA CYS A 87 17.20 -36.15 26.73
C CYS A 87 18.63 -35.63 26.54
N ALA A 88 19.33 -36.04 25.47
CA ALA A 88 20.70 -35.63 25.18
C ALA A 88 20.84 -34.10 25.03
N LEU A 89 19.78 -33.39 24.64
CA LEU A 89 19.75 -31.93 24.51
C LEU A 89 19.99 -31.18 25.83
N PHE A 90 19.88 -31.88 26.96
CA PHE A 90 20.08 -31.34 28.29
C PHE A 90 21.44 -31.76 28.88
N CYS A 91 22.42 -32.13 28.04
CA CYS A 91 23.76 -32.54 28.50
C CYS A 91 24.58 -31.40 29.10
N ASP A 92 24.33 -30.15 28.67
CA ASP A 92 25.11 -28.98 29.07
C ASP A 92 24.60 -28.30 30.36
N VAL A 93 23.50 -28.81 30.92
CA VAL A 93 22.90 -28.30 32.17
C VAL A 93 23.04 -29.39 33.22
N THR A 94 23.63 -29.10 34.37
CA THR A 94 23.65 -30.04 35.51
C THR A 94 22.35 -30.00 36.30
N VAL A 95 22.02 -31.10 36.98
CA VAL A 95 20.86 -31.17 37.87
C VAL A 95 20.92 -30.07 38.95
N ARG A 96 22.09 -29.80 39.53
CA ARG A 96 22.29 -28.71 40.50
C ARG A 96 21.99 -27.33 39.91
N GLN A 97 22.40 -27.07 38.67
CA GLN A 97 22.07 -25.81 37.98
C GLN A 97 20.57 -25.69 37.73
N ALA A 98 19.95 -26.75 37.19
CA ALA A 98 18.50 -26.80 36.98
C ALA A 98 17.71 -26.69 38.29
N LEU A 99 18.18 -27.21 39.42
CA LEU A 99 17.45 -27.11 40.68
C LEU A 99 17.66 -25.77 41.40
N ARG A 100 18.78 -25.07 41.19
CA ARG A 100 19.07 -23.76 41.80
C ARG A 100 18.28 -22.62 41.19
N VAL A 101 18.01 -22.70 39.88
CA VAL A 101 17.30 -21.65 39.15
C VAL A 101 15.81 -21.57 39.55
N PHE A 102 15.24 -22.63 40.14
CA PHE A 102 13.78 -22.77 40.23
C PHE A 102 13.23 -23.24 41.60
N GLU A 103 14.02 -23.12 42.68
CA GLU A 103 13.62 -23.36 44.10
C GLU A 103 12.72 -24.58 44.35
N VAL A 104 13.30 -25.78 44.26
CA VAL A 104 12.62 -27.06 44.53
C VAL A 104 12.55 -27.36 46.03
N PRO A 105 11.50 -28.05 46.56
CA PRO A 105 11.43 -28.40 47.98
C PRO A 105 12.71 -29.11 48.47
N LEU A 106 13.30 -28.65 49.58
CA LEU A 106 14.60 -29.12 50.11
C LEU A 106 14.69 -30.65 50.23
N ARG A 107 13.57 -31.33 50.51
CA ARG A 107 13.46 -32.79 50.58
C ARG A 107 13.72 -33.51 49.25
N LEU A 108 13.33 -32.90 48.12
CA LEU A 108 13.57 -33.45 46.80
C LEU A 108 15.00 -33.12 46.33
N TRP A 109 15.52 -31.94 46.70
CA TRP A 109 16.94 -31.58 46.55
C TRP A 109 17.85 -32.61 47.23
N SER A 110 17.63 -32.87 48.52
CA SER A 110 18.43 -33.83 49.28
C SER A 110 18.32 -35.27 48.76
N ALA A 111 17.24 -35.62 48.07
CA ALA A 111 17.08 -36.95 47.49
C ALA A 111 17.84 -37.13 46.18
N PHE A 112 17.88 -36.10 45.32
CA PHE A 112 18.75 -36.12 44.14
C PHE A 112 20.23 -36.05 44.51
N GLU A 113 20.59 -35.39 45.61
CA GLU A 113 21.95 -35.45 46.18
C GLU A 113 22.30 -36.86 46.69
N ARG A 114 21.42 -37.51 47.47
CA ARG A 114 21.66 -38.88 47.98
C ARG A 114 21.67 -39.95 46.89
N ALA A 115 20.97 -39.71 45.78
CA ALA A 115 21.01 -40.58 44.61
C ALA A 115 22.17 -40.24 43.65
N GLU A 116 23.12 -39.37 44.07
CA GLU A 116 24.32 -38.97 43.33
C GLU A 116 24.04 -38.28 41.97
N TYR A 117 22.83 -37.76 41.75
CA TYR A 117 22.48 -37.06 40.50
C TYR A 117 22.77 -35.56 40.53
N ALA A 118 22.98 -34.97 41.71
CA ALA A 118 23.10 -33.51 41.86
C ALA A 118 24.16 -32.88 40.92
N ASP A 119 25.31 -33.53 40.73
CA ASP A 119 26.40 -33.02 39.89
C ASP A 119 26.44 -33.67 38.50
N THR A 120 25.43 -34.45 38.14
CA THR A 120 25.32 -35.06 36.82
C THR A 120 24.61 -34.13 35.84
N PRO A 121 24.84 -34.30 34.52
CA PRO A 121 24.01 -33.68 33.50
C PRO A 121 22.52 -33.99 33.70
N LEU A 122 21.66 -33.00 33.48
CA LEU A 122 20.22 -33.11 33.56
C LEU A 122 19.70 -34.17 32.60
N SER A 123 20.34 -34.34 31.43
CA SER A 123 20.10 -35.44 30.50
C SER A 123 20.14 -36.82 31.19
N ARG A 124 21.10 -37.05 32.10
CA ARG A 124 21.26 -38.32 32.82
C ARG A 124 20.11 -38.54 33.81
N LEU A 125 19.68 -37.48 34.50
CA LEU A 125 18.51 -37.53 35.37
C LEU A 125 17.23 -37.81 34.57
N LEU A 126 17.00 -37.11 33.45
CA LEU A 126 15.80 -37.25 32.62
C LEU A 126 15.67 -38.65 32.00
N VAL A 127 16.78 -39.25 31.56
CA VAL A 127 16.79 -40.65 31.08
C VAL A 127 16.41 -41.61 32.20
N ALA A 128 16.94 -41.41 33.42
CA ALA A 128 16.64 -42.28 34.56
C ALA A 128 15.27 -41.98 35.20
N TYR A 129 14.69 -40.79 34.98
CA TYR A 129 13.61 -40.24 35.80
C TYR A 129 12.39 -41.15 35.93
N PRO A 130 11.80 -41.70 34.85
CA PRO A 130 10.63 -42.59 34.96
C PRO A 130 10.91 -43.87 35.77
N ARG A 131 12.16 -44.36 35.76
CA ARG A 131 12.59 -45.55 36.52
C ARG A 131 13.01 -45.19 37.95
N LEU A 132 13.44 -43.96 38.18
CA LEU A 132 13.86 -43.42 39.47
C LEU A 132 12.67 -43.05 40.36
N VAL A 133 11.52 -42.66 39.80
CA VAL A 133 10.32 -42.25 40.54
C VAL A 133 9.86 -43.28 41.59
N PRO A 134 9.75 -44.59 41.28
CA PRO A 134 9.44 -45.62 42.28
C PRO A 134 10.49 -45.79 43.39
N GLU A 135 11.76 -45.51 43.10
CA GLU A 135 12.86 -45.58 44.08
C GLU A 135 12.84 -44.38 45.02
N LEU A 136 12.57 -43.18 44.49
CA LEU A 136 12.39 -41.96 45.30
C LEU A 136 11.19 -42.10 46.24
N LEU A 137 10.10 -42.77 45.84
CA LEU A 137 8.95 -43.07 46.72
C LEU A 137 9.30 -43.97 47.91
N ARG A 138 10.36 -44.78 47.81
CA ARG A 138 10.82 -45.65 48.90
C ARG A 138 11.74 -44.92 49.88
N MET A 139 12.20 -43.71 49.55
CA MET A 139 13.04 -42.91 50.44
C MET A 139 12.23 -42.26 51.57
N PRO A 140 12.78 -42.20 52.80
CA PRO A 140 12.12 -41.53 53.91
C PRO A 140 11.90 -40.04 53.60
N ASN A 141 10.70 -39.54 53.90
CA ASN A 141 10.26 -38.15 53.70
C ASN A 141 10.00 -37.70 52.24
N ILE A 142 9.92 -38.63 51.28
CA ILE A 142 9.38 -38.37 49.94
C ILE A 142 8.00 -38.98 49.80
N GLY A 143 6.99 -38.10 49.65
CA GLY A 143 5.61 -38.49 49.36
C GLY A 143 5.18 -38.10 47.94
N ARG A 144 4.00 -38.60 47.52
CA ARG A 144 3.40 -38.35 46.20
C ARG A 144 3.34 -36.86 45.84
N THR A 145 3.01 -35.98 46.79
CA THR A 145 2.97 -34.52 46.57
C THR A 145 4.33 -33.92 46.21
N SER A 146 5.43 -34.48 46.76
CA SER A 146 6.79 -34.01 46.47
C SER A 146 7.23 -34.41 45.06
N LEU A 147 6.82 -35.59 44.61
CA LEU A 147 7.09 -36.06 43.25
C LEU A 147 6.20 -35.38 42.22
N ALA A 148 4.94 -35.08 42.55
CA ALA A 148 4.08 -34.29 41.68
C ALA A 148 4.65 -32.87 41.47
N ALA A 149 5.14 -32.23 42.54
CA ALA A 149 5.83 -30.94 42.44
C ALA A 149 7.13 -31.04 41.61
N GLY A 150 7.93 -32.09 41.83
CA GLY A 150 9.14 -32.35 41.05
C GLY A 150 8.89 -32.62 39.56
N ARG A 151 7.86 -33.40 39.24
CA ARG A 151 7.46 -33.72 37.86
C ARG A 151 6.91 -32.47 37.15
N HIS A 152 6.04 -31.71 37.82
CA HIS A 152 5.53 -30.46 37.27
C HIS A 152 6.69 -29.49 36.98
N PHE A 153 7.63 -29.38 37.92
CA PHE A 153 8.82 -28.57 37.78
C PHE A 153 9.69 -28.98 36.59
N LEU A 154 10.10 -30.25 36.50
CA LEU A 154 10.88 -30.75 35.37
C LEU A 154 10.13 -30.56 34.04
N GLY A 155 8.80 -30.66 34.05
CA GLY A 155 7.97 -30.41 32.88
C GLY A 155 7.97 -28.95 32.40
N VAL A 156 8.07 -27.98 33.33
CA VAL A 156 8.25 -26.56 32.98
C VAL A 156 9.64 -26.34 32.35
N VAL A 157 10.69 -26.91 32.94
CA VAL A 157 12.06 -26.79 32.42
C VAL A 157 12.18 -27.37 31.02
N VAL A 158 11.70 -28.60 30.84
CA VAL A 158 11.79 -29.31 29.55
C VAL A 158 11.00 -28.59 28.46
N ARG A 159 9.79 -28.07 28.76
CA ARG A 159 8.99 -27.31 27.78
C ARG A 159 9.62 -25.97 27.43
N ALA A 160 10.13 -25.23 28.41
CA ALA A 160 10.76 -23.93 28.17
C ALA A 160 11.96 -24.05 27.22
N GLU A 161 12.79 -25.09 27.39
CA GLU A 161 13.93 -25.36 26.50
C GLU A 161 13.48 -25.77 25.09
N PHE A 162 12.40 -26.55 24.97
CA PHE A 162 11.86 -26.90 23.65
C PHE A 162 11.22 -25.72 22.93
N GLU A 163 10.49 -24.86 23.63
CA GLU A 163 9.91 -23.64 23.07
C GLU A 163 11.00 -22.65 22.66
N ALA A 164 12.07 -22.51 23.47
CA ALA A 164 13.26 -21.73 23.11
C ALA A 164 14.00 -22.30 21.90
N ALA A 165 13.97 -23.64 21.72
CA ALA A 165 14.47 -24.32 20.52
C ALA A 165 13.51 -24.23 19.31
N GLY A 166 12.40 -23.47 19.43
CA GLY A 166 11.46 -23.21 18.34
C GLY A 166 10.39 -24.30 18.15
N LEU A 167 10.22 -25.22 19.10
CA LEU A 167 9.11 -26.18 19.06
C LEU A 167 7.82 -25.49 19.50
N GLY A 168 6.75 -25.66 18.73
CA GLY A 168 5.43 -25.16 19.11
C GLY A 168 4.94 -25.80 20.43
N PRO A 169 4.07 -25.11 21.21
CA PRO A 169 3.68 -25.55 22.56
C PRO A 169 3.05 -26.95 22.61
N ALA A 170 2.26 -27.30 21.58
CA ALA A 170 1.62 -28.62 21.47
C ALA A 170 2.65 -29.75 21.27
N LEU A 171 3.72 -29.49 20.53
CA LEU A 171 4.77 -30.47 20.24
C LEU A 171 5.73 -30.60 21.44
N ALA A 172 6.05 -29.48 22.08
CA ALA A 172 6.84 -29.44 23.33
C ALA A 172 6.16 -30.23 24.46
N ALA A 173 4.84 -30.11 24.61
CA ALA A 173 4.08 -30.88 25.60
C ALA A 173 4.13 -32.40 25.34
N LYS A 174 4.16 -32.81 24.07
CA LYS A 174 4.24 -34.23 23.69
C LYS A 174 5.65 -34.79 23.88
N ALA A 175 6.69 -33.99 23.64
CA ALA A 175 8.07 -34.34 23.95
C ALA A 175 8.32 -34.44 25.47
N GLU A 176 7.76 -33.52 26.26
CA GLU A 176 7.77 -33.58 27.74
C GLU A 176 7.19 -34.90 28.25
N ALA A 177 5.99 -35.27 27.79
CA ALA A 177 5.29 -36.48 28.23
C ALA A 177 6.07 -37.75 27.89
N LEU A 178 6.76 -37.79 26.74
CA LEU A 178 7.65 -38.91 26.39
C LEU A 178 8.85 -38.99 27.34
N ILE A 179 9.46 -37.85 27.71
CA ILE A 179 10.66 -37.83 28.56
C ILE A 179 10.34 -38.17 30.02
N LEU A 180 9.31 -37.55 30.58
CA LEU A 180 9.02 -37.61 32.02
C LEU A 180 8.07 -38.74 32.42
N ASP A 181 7.13 -39.12 31.53
CA ASP A 181 6.12 -40.14 31.82
C ASP A 181 6.25 -41.38 30.93
N ASP A 182 7.23 -41.42 30.02
CA ASP A 182 7.44 -42.51 29.05
C ASP A 182 6.21 -42.79 28.16
N VAL A 183 5.41 -41.75 27.90
CA VAL A 183 4.19 -41.86 27.09
C VAL A 183 4.55 -41.79 25.61
N ALA A 184 4.31 -42.89 24.90
CA ALA A 184 4.55 -42.99 23.47
C ALA A 184 3.75 -41.94 22.66
N PRO A 185 4.41 -41.08 21.86
CA PRO A 185 3.70 -40.14 20.99
C PRO A 185 3.03 -40.86 19.81
N GLU A 186 2.02 -40.21 19.25
CA GLU A 186 1.35 -40.67 18.03
C GLU A 186 2.33 -40.76 16.84
N PRO A 187 2.14 -41.67 15.87
CA PRO A 187 3.09 -41.88 14.77
C PRO A 187 3.37 -40.62 13.91
N GLY A 188 2.43 -39.67 13.85
CA GLY A 188 2.66 -38.37 13.20
C GLY A 188 3.65 -37.50 13.98
N ILE A 189 3.40 -37.34 15.28
CA ILE A 189 4.24 -36.56 16.20
C ILE A 189 5.63 -37.19 16.35
N ARG A 190 5.72 -38.52 16.41
CA ARG A 190 7.01 -39.23 16.47
C ARG A 190 7.89 -38.94 15.26
N ARG A 191 7.30 -38.96 14.07
CA ARG A 191 8.01 -38.62 12.82
C ARG A 191 8.44 -37.17 12.80
N GLU A 192 7.59 -36.27 13.27
CA GLU A 192 7.90 -34.84 13.36
C GLU A 192 9.06 -34.55 14.32
N LEU A 193 9.04 -35.12 15.53
CA LEU A 193 10.13 -34.99 16.50
C LEU A 193 11.43 -35.63 15.99
N SER A 194 11.36 -36.81 15.36
CA SER A 194 12.53 -37.46 14.75
C SER A 194 13.14 -36.60 13.64
N ARG A 195 12.29 -35.95 12.82
CA ARG A 195 12.73 -35.02 11.78
C ARG A 195 13.41 -33.79 12.37
N LEU A 196 12.84 -33.18 13.42
CA LEU A 196 13.42 -32.00 14.06
C LEU A 196 14.79 -32.29 14.70
N LEU A 197 14.97 -33.48 15.26
CA LEU A 197 16.26 -33.94 15.76
C LEU A 197 17.29 -34.12 14.65
N GLY A 198 16.87 -34.65 13.49
CA GLY A 198 17.71 -34.82 12.31
C GLY A 198 18.04 -33.52 11.55
N ASP A 199 17.09 -32.57 11.45
CA ASP A 199 17.24 -31.32 10.68
C ASP A 199 17.86 -30.17 11.50
N GLY A 200 17.86 -30.18 12.85
CA GLY A 200 18.12 -28.94 13.61
C GLY A 200 18.72 -29.02 15.01
N LEU A 201 18.86 -30.19 15.65
CA LEU A 201 19.27 -30.26 17.06
C LEU A 201 20.68 -30.84 17.31
N SER A 202 21.45 -31.17 16.25
CA SER A 202 22.84 -31.66 16.34
C SER A 202 23.93 -30.57 16.34
N ARG A 203 23.62 -29.29 16.61
CA ARG A 203 24.64 -28.21 16.65
C ARG A 203 25.26 -27.94 18.03
N ARG A 204 25.15 -28.88 18.97
CA ARG A 204 25.89 -28.86 20.23
C ARG A 204 26.54 -30.23 20.48
N SER A 205 27.73 -30.42 19.91
CA SER A 205 28.89 -31.15 20.47
C SER A 205 29.81 -31.67 19.35
N VAL A 206 31.12 -31.66 19.66
CA VAL A 206 32.28 -32.15 18.90
C VAL A 206 32.88 -31.15 17.88
N ASP A 207 33.64 -30.19 18.41
CA ASP A 207 34.94 -29.83 17.83
C ASP A 207 36.00 -30.38 18.79
N ASP A 208 36.59 -31.52 18.43
CA ASP A 208 37.79 -32.08 19.05
C ASP A 208 38.99 -31.56 18.26
N GLY A 209 39.81 -30.72 18.88
CA GLY A 209 41.05 -30.26 18.27
C GLY A 209 41.73 -29.12 19.01
N GLU A 210 42.46 -29.46 20.08
CA GLU A 210 43.70 -28.79 20.53
C GLU A 210 43.66 -27.25 20.71
N THR A 211 43.59 -26.75 21.95
CA THR A 211 44.77 -26.16 22.64
C THR A 211 44.42 -25.82 24.09
N GLU A 212 45.16 -26.41 25.03
CA GLU A 212 45.34 -25.81 26.36
C GLU A 212 46.18 -24.54 26.24
N ALA A 213 45.65 -23.42 26.73
CA ALA A 213 46.32 -22.42 27.58
C ALA A 213 45.66 -21.04 27.39
N GLU A 214 45.43 -20.37 28.52
CA GLU A 214 45.04 -18.95 28.63
C GLU A 214 43.59 -18.56 28.31
N ALA A 215 42.68 -18.77 29.26
CA ALA A 215 41.55 -17.86 29.49
C ALA A 215 40.97 -18.02 30.90
N VAL A 216 41.68 -17.50 31.91
CA VAL A 216 41.03 -17.13 33.17
C VAL A 216 40.22 -15.85 32.92
N GLY A 217 38.90 -15.97 33.01
CA GLY A 217 38.00 -14.85 33.29
C GLY A 217 37.22 -14.26 32.12
N ARG A 218 36.12 -14.91 31.70
CA ARG A 218 34.90 -14.26 31.16
C ARG A 218 33.67 -15.12 31.48
N GLY A 219 32.83 -14.65 32.40
CA GLY A 219 31.48 -15.19 32.57
C GLY A 219 30.59 -14.68 31.45
N HIS A 220 30.03 -15.58 30.64
CA HIS A 220 29.11 -15.24 29.54
C HIS A 220 27.67 -15.64 29.89
N ASP A 221 26.85 -14.60 30.10
CA ASP A 221 25.46 -14.37 29.65
C ASP A 221 24.53 -15.55 29.39
N ALA A 222 23.78 -15.94 30.43
CA ALA A 222 22.46 -16.56 30.24
C ALA A 222 21.44 -15.47 29.84
N VAL A 223 20.56 -15.76 28.87
CA VAL A 223 19.46 -14.86 28.49
C VAL A 223 18.57 -14.64 29.72
N PRO A 224 18.25 -13.38 30.09
CA PRO A 224 17.40 -13.10 31.25
C PRO A 224 16.00 -13.73 31.08
N PRO A 225 15.28 -14.09 32.15
CA PRO A 225 13.93 -14.62 32.01
C PRO A 225 12.96 -13.56 31.45
N PRO A 226 11.82 -13.96 30.86
CA PRO A 226 10.76 -13.02 30.50
C PRO A 226 10.30 -12.20 31.71
N VAL A 227 9.93 -10.93 31.47
CA VAL A 227 9.50 -9.99 32.53
C VAL A 227 8.37 -10.58 33.37
N GLU A 228 7.39 -11.22 32.73
CA GLU A 228 6.29 -11.90 33.42
C GLU A 228 6.77 -13.02 34.35
N ALA A 229 7.72 -13.85 33.91
CA ALA A 229 8.25 -14.94 34.72
C ALA A 229 8.98 -14.42 35.97
N CYS A 230 9.80 -13.38 35.81
CA CYS A 230 10.48 -12.69 36.92
C CYS A 230 9.47 -12.14 37.94
N LEU A 231 8.41 -11.49 37.46
CA LEU A 231 7.40 -10.87 38.33
C LEU A 231 6.50 -11.91 38.99
N ARG A 232 6.10 -12.98 38.29
CA ARG A 232 5.33 -14.09 38.88
C ARG A 232 6.10 -14.79 40.01
N ALA A 233 7.39 -15.01 39.84
CA ALA A 233 8.24 -15.56 40.91
C ALA A 233 8.25 -14.64 42.15
N ALA A 234 8.33 -13.32 41.95
CA ALA A 234 8.27 -12.35 43.04
C ALA A 234 6.88 -12.26 43.71
N LEU A 235 5.80 -12.38 42.92
CA LEU A 235 4.42 -12.34 43.40
C LEU A 235 4.08 -13.52 44.32
N VAL A 236 4.56 -14.74 44.02
CA VAL A 236 4.32 -15.94 44.86
C VAL A 236 4.94 -15.80 46.26
N GLN A 237 5.93 -14.94 46.43
CA GLN A 237 6.61 -14.67 47.70
C GLN A 237 5.92 -13.57 48.53
N LEU A 238 4.82 -12.98 48.04
CA LEU A 238 4.00 -12.02 48.77
C LEU A 238 2.97 -12.72 49.64
N ASP A 239 2.53 -12.04 50.72
CA ASP A 239 1.38 -12.52 51.47
C ASP A 239 0.09 -12.44 50.62
N PRO A 240 -0.91 -13.31 50.85
CA PRO A 240 -2.09 -13.41 49.99
C PRO A 240 -2.86 -12.09 49.80
N ARG A 241 -2.81 -11.18 50.80
CA ARG A 241 -3.50 -9.89 50.71
C ARG A 241 -2.74 -8.91 49.83
N SER A 242 -1.42 -8.82 50.00
CA SER A 242 -0.56 -8.00 49.14
C SER A 242 -0.53 -8.50 47.70
N LEU A 243 -0.58 -9.82 47.47
CA LEU A 243 -0.70 -10.41 46.14
C LEU A 243 -1.98 -9.94 45.44
N ALA A 244 -3.14 -10.12 46.08
CA ALA A 244 -4.44 -9.74 45.51
C ALA A 244 -4.50 -8.24 45.17
N VAL A 245 -3.98 -7.38 46.05
CA VAL A 245 -3.91 -5.92 45.80
C VAL A 245 -3.09 -5.60 44.56
N VAL A 246 -1.93 -6.24 44.35
CA VAL A 246 -1.10 -6.00 43.16
C VAL A 246 -1.74 -6.58 41.90
N GLU A 247 -2.32 -7.79 41.95
CA GLU A 247 -2.98 -8.39 40.79
C GLU A 247 -4.18 -7.56 40.31
N GLU A 248 -5.01 -7.06 41.22
CA GLU A 248 -6.17 -6.21 40.93
C GLU A 248 -5.76 -4.81 40.44
N ARG A 249 -4.72 -4.21 41.04
CA ARG A 249 -4.25 -2.87 40.68
C ARG A 249 -3.73 -2.79 39.26
N TYR A 250 -2.93 -3.79 38.87
CA TYR A 250 -2.26 -3.82 37.56
C TYR A 250 -3.01 -4.68 36.54
N GLY A 251 -4.07 -5.40 36.92
CA GLY A 251 -4.86 -6.21 35.99
C GLY A 251 -4.15 -7.49 35.52
N LEU A 252 -3.35 -8.11 36.40
CA LEU A 252 -2.45 -9.22 36.06
C LEU A 252 -3.16 -10.58 35.88
N ALA A 253 -4.39 -10.71 36.43
CA ALA A 253 -5.17 -11.94 36.48
C ALA A 253 -6.35 -12.00 35.47
N ALA A 254 -6.30 -11.16 34.43
CA ALA A 254 -7.34 -10.92 33.40
C ALA A 254 -8.48 -9.99 33.85
N GLY A 255 -8.23 -8.68 33.72
CA GLY A 255 -9.19 -7.59 33.91
C GLY A 255 -8.48 -6.23 33.80
N PRO A 256 -9.20 -5.11 33.59
CA PRO A 256 -8.59 -3.79 33.66
C PRO A 256 -8.11 -3.52 35.09
N GLY A 257 -6.99 -2.80 35.23
CA GLY A 257 -6.47 -2.41 36.54
C GLY A 257 -7.46 -1.56 37.33
N LEU A 258 -7.65 -1.88 38.61
CA LEU A 258 -8.55 -1.16 39.51
C LEU A 258 -7.85 0.02 40.18
N THR A 259 -8.62 1.04 40.58
CA THR A 259 -8.13 2.13 41.42
C THR A 259 -8.01 1.68 42.88
N LEU A 260 -7.14 2.35 43.66
CA LEU A 260 -6.99 2.06 45.10
C LEU A 260 -8.30 2.19 45.89
N GLU A 261 -9.22 3.04 45.42
CA GLU A 261 -10.54 3.21 46.02
C GLU A 261 -11.46 2.03 45.73
N GLN A 262 -11.51 1.56 44.47
CA GLN A 262 -12.27 0.37 44.08
C GLN A 262 -11.77 -0.89 44.79
N ILE A 263 -10.45 -1.06 44.89
CA ILE A 263 -9.85 -2.17 45.64
C ILE A 263 -10.20 -2.03 47.14
N GLY A 264 -10.15 -0.81 47.69
CA GLY A 264 -10.53 -0.57 49.09
C GLY A 264 -11.97 -0.98 49.39
N GLN A 265 -12.89 -0.65 48.48
CA GLN A 265 -14.29 -1.06 48.57
C GLN A 265 -14.45 -2.58 48.50
N ALA A 266 -13.77 -3.25 47.55
CA ALA A 266 -13.83 -4.71 47.39
C ALA A 266 -13.29 -5.47 48.62
N HIS A 267 -12.27 -4.93 49.29
CA HIS A 267 -11.64 -5.53 50.46
C HIS A 267 -12.19 -5.01 51.80
N GLY A 268 -13.18 -4.11 51.79
CA GLY A 268 -13.80 -3.54 52.99
C GLY A 268 -12.84 -2.70 53.85
N VAL A 269 -11.86 -2.05 53.23
CA VAL A 269 -10.81 -1.26 53.90
C VAL A 269 -10.65 0.12 53.26
N THR A 270 -10.01 1.04 53.97
CA THR A 270 -9.79 2.40 53.43
C THR A 270 -8.78 2.40 52.27
N ARG A 271 -8.91 3.37 51.36
CA ARG A 271 -7.93 3.63 50.29
C ARG A 271 -6.49 3.70 50.80
N GLU A 272 -6.30 4.37 51.94
CA GLU A 272 -4.97 4.51 52.56
C GLU A 272 -4.42 3.16 53.03
N ARG A 273 -5.28 2.23 53.48
CA ARG A 273 -4.85 0.89 53.84
C ARG A 273 -4.41 0.08 52.62
N ILE A 274 -5.12 0.18 51.50
CA ILE A 274 -4.69 -0.45 50.24
C ILE A 274 -3.35 0.13 49.75
N ARG A 275 -3.19 1.46 49.79
CA ARG A 275 -1.93 2.13 49.44
C ARG A 275 -0.74 1.62 50.26
N GLN A 276 -0.95 1.35 51.56
CA GLN A 276 0.09 0.77 52.42
C GLN A 276 0.42 -0.68 52.04
N LEU A 277 -0.58 -1.49 51.71
CA LEU A 277 -0.39 -2.89 51.27
C LEU A 277 0.34 -2.96 49.92
N GLU A 278 -0.02 -2.08 48.99
CA GLU A 278 0.64 -1.91 47.68
C GLU A 278 2.11 -1.48 47.88
N ALA A 279 2.37 -0.41 48.64
CA ALA A 279 3.73 0.07 48.88
C ALA A 279 4.62 -1.01 49.52
N LYS A 280 4.08 -1.78 50.47
CA LYS A 280 4.79 -2.89 51.12
C LYS A 280 5.06 -4.03 50.12
N ALA A 281 4.09 -4.36 49.27
CA ALA A 281 4.23 -5.38 48.24
C ALA A 281 5.29 -5.00 47.21
N LEU A 282 5.21 -3.78 46.64
CA LEU A 282 6.17 -3.28 45.66
C LEU A 282 7.59 -3.24 46.25
N GLN A 283 7.78 -2.73 47.48
CA GLN A 283 9.08 -2.73 48.13
C GLN A 283 9.67 -4.15 48.30
N ARG A 284 8.81 -5.14 48.61
CA ARG A 284 9.23 -6.54 48.71
C ARG A 284 9.61 -7.11 47.35
N MET A 285 8.79 -6.88 46.32
CA MET A 285 9.06 -7.31 44.95
C MET A 285 10.36 -6.73 44.41
N ARG A 286 10.63 -5.42 44.61
CA ARG A 286 11.88 -4.78 44.18
C ARG A 286 13.12 -5.50 44.69
N ARG A 287 13.13 -5.89 45.96
CA ARG A 287 14.25 -6.64 46.57
C ARG A 287 14.41 -8.05 45.99
N LEU A 288 13.31 -8.68 45.57
CA LEU A 288 13.33 -10.02 44.98
C LEU A 288 13.77 -10.00 43.52
N THR A 289 13.61 -8.88 42.83
CA THR A 289 13.88 -8.75 41.39
C THR A 289 15.12 -7.89 41.08
N ASP A 290 15.91 -7.55 42.10
CA ASP A 290 17.06 -6.63 41.99
C ASP A 290 18.08 -7.09 40.93
N GLY A 291 18.48 -6.17 40.05
CA GLY A 291 19.40 -6.40 38.93
C GLY A 291 18.87 -7.28 37.78
N VAL A 292 17.97 -8.24 38.04
CA VAL A 292 17.43 -9.17 37.04
C VAL A 292 16.32 -8.53 36.20
N LEU A 293 15.48 -7.71 36.81
CA LEU A 293 14.32 -7.12 36.13
C LEU A 293 14.73 -6.14 35.03
N ILE A 294 15.73 -5.30 35.26
CA ILE A 294 16.26 -4.37 34.26
C ILE A 294 16.83 -5.14 33.06
N LYS A 295 17.61 -6.20 33.31
CA LYS A 295 18.15 -7.06 32.23
C LYS A 295 17.01 -7.72 31.44
N SER A 296 15.95 -8.15 32.13
CA SER A 296 14.77 -8.75 31.52
C SER A 296 13.97 -7.75 30.67
N LEU A 297 13.77 -6.52 31.15
CA LEU A 297 13.09 -5.44 30.42
C LEU A 297 13.85 -5.02 29.16
N VAL A 298 15.19 -5.08 29.19
CA VAL A 298 16.02 -4.79 28.02
C VAL A 298 15.98 -5.96 27.03
N ALA A 299 16.20 -7.19 27.50
CA ALA A 299 16.25 -8.38 26.64
C ALA A 299 14.90 -8.70 25.97
N HIS A 300 13.79 -8.44 26.65
CA HIS A 300 12.43 -8.77 26.18
C HIS A 300 11.60 -7.54 25.80
N GLY A 301 12.25 -6.40 25.56
CA GLY A 301 11.59 -5.14 25.26
C GLY A 301 10.98 -5.04 23.84
N GLY A 302 11.23 -6.00 22.96
CA GLY A 302 10.83 -5.93 21.55
C GLY A 302 9.32 -5.81 21.33
N SER A 303 8.50 -6.57 22.06
CA SER A 303 7.03 -6.50 21.93
C SER A 303 6.48 -5.15 22.43
N ALA A 304 7.01 -4.67 23.56
CA ALA A 304 6.68 -3.35 24.11
C ALA A 304 7.08 -2.22 23.15
N TRP A 305 8.27 -2.31 22.53
CA TRP A 305 8.69 -1.41 21.47
C TRP A 305 7.71 -1.42 20.29
N THR A 306 7.31 -2.59 19.78
CA THR A 306 6.37 -2.68 18.66
C THR A 306 5.03 -1.99 18.95
N MET A 307 4.52 -2.12 20.19
CA MET A 307 3.28 -1.46 20.61
C MET A 307 3.43 0.06 20.69
N LEU A 308 4.54 0.55 21.26
CA LEU A 308 4.82 1.98 21.35
C LEU A 308 5.10 2.61 19.98
N ALA A 309 5.86 1.91 19.13
CA ALA A 309 6.23 2.41 17.81
C ALA A 309 5.11 2.27 16.78
N ARG A 310 4.05 1.48 17.04
CA ARG A 310 2.89 1.26 16.13
C ARG A 310 3.29 0.86 14.71
N GLY A 311 4.44 0.21 14.55
CA GLY A 311 5.00 -0.14 13.23
C GLY A 311 5.68 1.01 12.48
N GLU A 312 5.75 2.21 13.06
CA GLU A 312 6.34 3.43 12.45
C GLU A 312 7.86 3.49 12.58
N GLY A 313 8.46 2.55 13.32
CA GLY A 313 9.90 2.45 13.51
C GLY A 313 10.52 3.55 14.39
N HIS A 314 9.69 4.41 14.99
CA HIS A 314 10.09 5.48 15.90
C HIS A 314 9.03 5.71 16.99
N VAL A 315 9.41 6.42 18.05
CA VAL A 315 8.53 6.90 19.12
C VAL A 315 8.89 8.35 19.43
N ALA A 316 7.96 9.28 19.17
CA ALA A 316 8.14 10.68 19.53
C ALA A 316 8.02 10.88 21.05
N ALA A 317 8.93 11.67 21.63
CA ALA A 317 8.94 11.94 23.07
C ALA A 317 7.67 12.67 23.54
N ALA A 318 7.09 13.52 22.68
CA ALA A 318 5.85 14.22 22.95
C ALA A 318 4.64 13.28 23.11
N GLU A 319 4.66 12.13 22.44
CA GLU A 319 3.54 11.18 22.42
C GLU A 319 3.73 10.00 23.39
N LEU A 320 4.90 9.90 24.02
CA LEU A 320 5.26 8.77 24.87
C LEU A 320 4.28 8.59 26.03
N THR A 321 3.87 9.70 26.66
CA THR A 321 2.92 9.69 27.78
C THR A 321 1.59 9.04 27.39
N ASP A 322 1.07 9.36 26.21
CA ASP A 322 -0.20 8.82 25.71
C ASP A 322 -0.07 7.37 25.26
N ARG A 323 1.08 7.01 24.66
CA ARG A 323 1.33 5.66 24.14
C ARG A 323 1.65 4.64 25.25
N ILE A 324 2.18 5.06 26.40
CA ILE A 324 2.52 4.18 27.54
C ILE A 324 1.35 3.33 28.02
N GLY A 325 0.11 3.84 27.95
CA GLY A 325 -1.08 3.10 28.37
C GLY A 325 -1.33 1.82 27.57
N ALA A 326 -0.72 1.68 26.38
CA ALA A 326 -0.81 0.48 25.56
C ALA A 326 0.17 -0.63 25.97
N LEU A 327 1.09 -0.38 26.91
CA LEU A 327 2.06 -1.40 27.34
C LEU A 327 1.36 -2.57 28.04
N PRO A 328 1.87 -3.81 27.88
CA PRO A 328 1.34 -4.96 28.60
C PRO A 328 1.42 -4.73 30.13
N PRO A 329 0.40 -5.14 30.91
CA PRO A 329 0.36 -4.98 32.37
C PRO A 329 1.64 -5.40 33.11
N TRP A 330 2.18 -6.57 32.76
CA TRP A 330 3.43 -7.08 33.31
C TRP A 330 4.64 -6.19 33.01
N PHE A 331 4.65 -5.57 31.84
CA PHE A 331 5.73 -4.68 31.41
C PHE A 331 5.65 -3.34 32.14
N ALA A 332 4.44 -2.78 32.29
CA ALA A 332 4.21 -1.56 33.06
C ALA A 332 4.62 -1.71 34.53
N LEU A 333 4.23 -2.81 35.19
CA LEU A 333 4.67 -3.13 36.55
C LEU A 333 6.19 -3.33 36.63
N GLY A 334 6.77 -3.97 35.61
CA GLY A 334 8.22 -4.17 35.52
C GLY A 334 9.00 -2.85 35.52
N LEU A 335 8.55 -1.86 34.74
CA LEU A 335 9.14 -0.52 34.69
C LEU A 335 9.05 0.20 36.04
N GLU A 336 7.88 0.14 36.70
CA GLU A 336 7.66 0.77 38.01
C GLU A 336 8.52 0.16 39.12
N LEU A 337 8.69 -1.17 39.11
CA LEU A 337 9.56 -1.87 40.06
C LEU A 337 11.04 -1.62 39.80
N SER A 338 11.43 -1.38 38.54
CA SER A 338 12.82 -1.08 38.17
C SER A 338 13.22 0.37 38.40
N GLU A 339 12.28 1.22 38.80
CA GLU A 339 12.48 2.67 38.97
C GLU A 339 13.02 3.36 37.69
N LEU A 340 12.75 2.76 36.52
CA LEU A 340 13.08 3.33 35.22
C LEU A 340 11.89 4.11 34.68
N THR A 341 12.12 5.34 34.24
CA THR A 341 11.12 6.01 33.39
C THR A 341 11.06 5.30 32.03
N PRO A 342 9.92 5.34 31.32
CA PRO A 342 9.82 4.76 29.98
C PRO A 342 10.86 5.31 29.01
N GLY A 343 11.23 6.60 29.10
CA GLY A 343 12.33 7.18 28.33
C GLY A 343 13.69 6.56 28.67
N GLN A 344 14.02 6.43 29.97
CA GLN A 344 15.28 5.80 30.40
C GLN A 344 15.38 4.32 30.03
N TRP A 345 14.23 3.63 29.90
CA TRP A 345 14.18 2.27 29.39
C TRP A 345 14.37 2.26 27.87
N LEU A 346 13.71 3.16 27.13
CA LEU A 346 13.90 3.30 25.68
C LEU A 346 15.36 3.60 25.31
N ASP A 347 16.06 4.44 26.08
CA ASP A 347 17.51 4.70 25.92
C ASP A 347 18.38 3.44 25.95
N ARG A 348 17.86 2.33 26.49
CA ARG A 348 18.58 1.04 26.61
C ARG A 348 18.21 0.04 25.51
N ILE A 349 17.10 0.24 24.81
CA ILE A 349 16.57 -0.73 23.82
C ILE A 349 16.38 -0.14 22.42
N ALA A 350 16.57 1.17 22.28
CA ALA A 350 16.37 1.95 21.08
C ALA A 350 17.50 2.98 20.94
N GLN A 351 17.62 3.62 19.77
CA GLN A 351 18.60 4.70 19.59
C GLN A 351 17.92 6.05 19.83
N PRO A 352 18.45 6.89 20.74
CA PRO A 352 17.92 8.24 20.93
C PRO A 352 18.20 9.08 19.67
N TYR A 353 17.19 9.81 19.24
CA TYR A 353 17.26 10.74 18.11
C TYR A 353 16.50 12.02 18.45
N GLU A 354 16.81 13.13 17.80
CA GLU A 354 16.15 14.41 18.06
C GLU A 354 14.62 14.25 18.10
N GLY A 355 13.99 14.69 19.20
CA GLY A 355 12.53 14.57 19.38
C GLY A 355 12.02 13.20 19.86
N GLY A 356 12.86 12.17 20.02
CA GLY A 356 12.41 10.86 20.52
C GLY A 356 13.40 9.71 20.36
N TRP A 357 12.91 8.54 19.93
CA TRP A 357 13.70 7.32 19.77
C TRP A 357 13.38 6.63 18.44
N VAL A 358 14.39 6.01 17.84
CA VAL A 358 14.27 5.16 16.65
C VAL A 358 14.67 3.72 16.96
N ALA A 359 14.20 2.78 16.15
CA ALA A 359 14.46 1.36 16.37
C ALA A 359 15.98 1.06 16.47
N ALA A 360 16.36 0.09 17.31
CA ALA A 360 17.76 -0.26 17.54
C ALA A 360 18.54 -0.63 16.26
N ASP A 361 17.86 -1.17 15.26
CA ASP A 361 18.42 -1.57 13.97
C ASP A 361 18.49 -0.41 12.95
N MET A 362 18.06 0.80 13.31
CA MET A 362 18.09 1.98 12.46
C MET A 362 19.32 2.84 12.79
N PRO A 363 20.33 2.92 11.91
CA PRO A 363 21.52 3.73 12.15
C PRO A 363 21.15 5.22 12.23
N VAL A 364 21.49 5.88 13.33
CA VAL A 364 21.19 7.30 13.52
C VAL A 364 22.00 8.19 12.58
N GLU A 365 23.19 7.77 12.18
CA GLU A 365 24.04 8.47 11.22
C GLU A 365 23.34 8.60 9.85
N ASP A 366 22.68 7.53 9.39
CA ASP A 366 21.88 7.54 8.16
C ASP A 366 20.74 8.57 8.24
N LEU A 367 20.14 8.75 9.41
CA LEU A 367 19.07 9.73 9.63
C LEU A 367 19.60 11.17 9.56
N ARG A 368 20.77 11.42 10.17
CA ARG A 368 21.42 12.73 10.13
C ARG A 368 21.85 13.12 8.71
N GLU A 369 22.29 12.15 7.91
CA GLU A 369 22.62 12.37 6.50
C GLU A 369 21.39 12.60 5.63
N LEU A 370 20.31 11.84 5.84
CA LEU A 370 19.10 11.92 5.03
C LEU A 370 18.25 13.17 5.30
N ARG A 371 18.25 13.67 6.55
CA ARG A 371 17.37 14.76 6.96
C ARG A 371 17.54 16.04 6.12
N PRO A 372 18.75 16.60 5.91
CA PRO A 372 18.90 17.81 5.11
C PRO A 372 18.43 17.62 3.66
N GLU A 373 18.68 16.44 3.08
CA GLU A 373 18.19 16.09 1.74
C GLU A 373 16.65 16.08 1.69
N LEU A 374 16.01 15.47 2.69
CA LEU A 374 14.56 15.39 2.78
C LEU A 374 13.91 16.76 2.99
N GLU A 375 14.46 17.58 3.89
CA GLU A 375 13.98 18.95 4.15
C GLU A 375 14.13 19.84 2.91
N ALA A 376 15.26 19.74 2.19
CA ALA A 376 15.47 20.49 0.95
C ALA A 376 14.46 20.09 -0.14
N ARG A 377 14.14 18.80 -0.28
CA ARG A 377 13.12 18.33 -1.23
C ARG A 377 11.71 18.77 -0.84
N LEU A 378 11.35 18.67 0.44
CA LEU A 378 10.05 19.09 0.95
C LEU A 378 9.79 20.59 0.76
N ALA A 379 10.84 21.41 0.80
CA ALA A 379 10.73 22.84 0.54
C ALA A 379 10.36 23.18 -0.91
N LEU A 380 10.53 22.25 -1.85
CA LEU A 380 10.35 22.48 -3.29
C LEU A 380 9.08 21.85 -3.86
N VAL A 381 8.37 21.01 -3.10
CA VAL A 381 7.18 20.29 -3.59
C VAL A 381 5.88 20.82 -2.97
N PRO A 382 4.76 20.78 -3.69
CA PRO A 382 3.45 21.07 -3.10
C PRO A 382 3.04 20.00 -2.10
N LEU A 383 2.40 20.41 -1.01
CA LEU A 383 1.84 19.51 0.01
C LEU A 383 0.32 19.40 -0.14
N PRO A 384 -0.27 18.23 0.18
CA PRO A 384 0.38 17.01 0.65
C PRO A 384 1.16 16.28 -0.46
N PHE A 385 2.23 15.57 -0.10
CA PHE A 385 3.11 14.90 -1.07
C PHE A 385 3.44 13.46 -0.63
N HIS A 386 3.47 12.52 -1.58
CA HIS A 386 3.70 11.12 -1.28
C HIS A 386 5.19 10.80 -1.08
N LEU A 387 5.52 10.07 -0.02
CA LEU A 387 6.90 9.78 0.40
C LEU A 387 7.74 9.08 -0.68
N ALA A 388 7.12 8.25 -1.50
CA ALA A 388 7.81 7.57 -2.61
C ALA A 388 8.38 8.54 -3.66
N GLY A 389 7.84 9.75 -3.79
CA GLY A 389 8.42 10.80 -4.63
C GLY A 389 9.58 11.55 -3.97
N LEU A 390 9.73 11.45 -2.64
CA LEU A 390 10.78 12.15 -1.89
C LEU A 390 12.03 11.29 -1.73
N THR A 391 11.87 9.98 -1.55
CA THR A 391 12.99 9.08 -1.26
C THR A 391 12.74 7.65 -1.77
N PRO A 392 13.78 6.92 -2.19
CA PRO A 392 13.64 5.52 -2.61
C PRO A 392 13.08 4.61 -1.51
N ALA A 393 12.42 3.52 -1.91
CA ALA A 393 11.76 2.58 -1.00
C ALA A 393 12.63 2.10 0.17
N TYR A 394 13.92 1.83 -0.07
CA TYR A 394 14.84 1.34 0.97
C TYR A 394 15.18 2.39 2.06
N ARG A 395 14.91 3.67 1.81
CA ARG A 395 15.10 4.78 2.77
C ARG A 395 13.78 5.32 3.35
N GLN A 396 12.63 4.79 2.94
CA GLN A 396 11.33 5.31 3.40
C GLN A 396 11.12 5.12 4.91
N ARG A 397 11.64 4.02 5.49
CA ARG A 397 11.56 3.78 6.93
C ARG A 397 12.28 4.88 7.73
N GLN A 398 13.47 5.27 7.28
CA GLN A 398 14.27 6.35 7.84
C GLN A 398 13.57 7.70 7.67
N ALA A 399 13.04 7.98 6.47
CA ALA A 399 12.34 9.23 6.22
C ALA A 399 11.06 9.37 7.07
N ARG A 400 10.27 8.29 7.25
CA ARG A 400 9.12 8.30 8.17
C ARG A 400 9.53 8.63 9.61
N ALA A 401 10.62 8.04 10.08
CA ALA A 401 11.17 8.32 11.41
C ALA A 401 11.59 9.79 11.55
N ILE A 402 12.31 10.35 10.57
CA ILE A 402 12.68 11.77 10.56
C ILE A 402 11.42 12.64 10.65
N LEU A 403 10.46 12.43 9.75
CA LEU A 403 9.26 13.27 9.65
C LEU A 403 8.42 13.24 10.93
N GLY A 404 8.17 12.05 11.47
CA GLY A 404 7.40 11.89 12.71
C GLY A 404 8.09 12.47 13.95
N LEU A 405 9.42 12.63 13.92
CA LEU A 405 10.20 13.21 15.01
C LEU A 405 10.48 14.71 14.85
N THR A 406 10.35 15.28 13.64
CA THR A 406 10.69 16.68 13.34
C THR A 406 9.46 17.56 13.07
N GLY A 407 8.31 17.26 13.67
CA GLY A 407 7.12 18.10 13.63
C GLY A 407 6.33 18.08 12.31
N TRP A 408 6.62 17.14 11.41
CA TRP A 408 5.77 16.87 10.25
C TRP A 408 4.66 15.89 10.60
N HIS A 409 3.55 15.99 9.87
CA HIS A 409 2.43 15.06 10.02
C HIS A 409 2.44 14.05 8.87
N LEU A 410 2.14 12.80 9.19
CA LEU A 410 1.96 11.73 8.23
C LEU A 410 0.52 11.26 8.22
N PHE A 411 -0.05 11.10 7.02
CA PHE A 411 -1.30 10.38 6.81
C PHE A 411 -1.03 9.27 5.81
N GLY A 412 -0.99 8.02 6.26
CA GLY A 412 -0.41 6.94 5.46
C GLY A 412 1.05 7.26 5.10
N ASN A 413 1.35 7.28 3.80
CA ASN A 413 2.63 7.71 3.22
C ASN A 413 2.64 9.14 2.66
N TYR A 414 1.61 9.95 2.94
CA TYR A 414 1.60 11.37 2.58
C TYR A 414 2.18 12.23 3.69
N VAL A 415 3.02 13.19 3.30
CA VAL A 415 3.64 14.17 4.19
C VAL A 415 2.81 15.44 4.17
N LEU A 416 2.54 15.98 5.36
CA LEU A 416 1.74 17.18 5.59
C LEU A 416 2.41 18.10 6.60
N ARG A 417 2.18 19.41 6.43
CA ARG A 417 2.64 20.42 7.37
C ARG A 417 1.79 20.51 8.63
N ASP A 418 0.48 20.25 8.49
CA ASP A 418 -0.51 20.31 9.56
C ASP A 418 -1.28 18.99 9.63
N PRO A 419 -1.91 18.67 10.78
CA PRO A 419 -2.78 17.50 10.88
C PRO A 419 -3.88 17.53 9.80
N PRO A 420 -4.12 16.42 9.09
CA PRO A 420 -5.06 16.41 7.98
C PRO A 420 -6.49 16.63 8.47
N ARG A 421 -7.09 17.77 8.09
CA ARG A 421 -8.52 18.04 8.26
C ARG A 421 -9.36 17.22 7.28
N ARG A 422 -10.68 17.18 7.49
CA ARG A 422 -11.63 16.37 6.69
C ARG A 422 -11.42 16.46 5.17
N ARG A 423 -11.29 17.68 4.60
CA ARG A 423 -11.08 17.86 3.15
C ARG A 423 -9.77 17.26 2.65
N VAL A 424 -8.69 17.38 3.43
CA VAL A 424 -7.39 16.81 3.09
C VAL A 424 -7.43 15.29 3.21
N ARG A 425 -8.03 14.73 4.27
CA ARG A 425 -8.25 13.27 4.41
C ARG A 425 -8.99 12.72 3.20
N ARG A 426 -10.04 13.42 2.76
CA ARG A 426 -10.82 13.07 1.58
C ARG A 426 -10.02 13.13 0.29
N ALA A 427 -9.23 14.18 0.09
CA ALA A 427 -8.30 14.26 -1.03
C ALA A 427 -7.36 13.06 -1.04
N LEU A 428 -6.70 12.76 0.07
CA LEU A 428 -5.76 11.64 0.17
C LEU A 428 -6.44 10.28 -0.05
N GLY A 429 -7.68 10.10 0.44
CA GLY A 429 -8.48 8.90 0.18
C GLY A 429 -8.86 8.75 -1.31
N LEU A 430 -9.33 9.82 -1.96
CA LEU A 430 -9.63 9.82 -3.40
C LEU A 430 -8.37 9.57 -4.24
N HIS A 431 -7.23 10.15 -3.85
CA HIS A 431 -5.94 9.92 -4.51
C HIS A 431 -5.51 8.47 -4.40
N ALA A 432 -5.60 7.87 -3.20
CA ALA A 432 -5.28 6.46 -3.00
C ALA A 432 -6.16 5.53 -3.87
N ILE A 433 -7.46 5.82 -3.98
CA ILE A 433 -8.38 5.05 -4.83
C ILE A 433 -8.01 5.17 -6.32
N LEU A 434 -7.73 6.39 -6.80
CA LEU A 434 -7.33 6.61 -8.19
C LEU A 434 -5.97 5.97 -8.51
N ALA A 435 -4.99 6.12 -7.62
CA ALA A 435 -3.67 5.53 -7.79
C ALA A 435 -3.71 4.00 -7.75
N ALA A 436 -4.55 3.42 -6.89
CA ALA A 436 -4.75 1.97 -6.84
C ALA A 436 -5.47 1.43 -8.08
N ALA A 437 -6.37 2.22 -8.71
CA ALA A 437 -7.00 1.85 -9.96
C ALA A 437 -5.99 1.81 -11.12
N GLY A 438 -4.99 2.70 -11.11
CA GLY A 438 -3.96 2.77 -12.15
C GLY A 438 -4.48 3.18 -13.53
N GLU A 439 -5.72 3.68 -13.60
CA GLU A 439 -6.40 4.12 -14.82
C GLU A 439 -7.28 5.34 -14.55
N VAL A 440 -7.86 5.91 -15.60
CA VAL A 440 -8.82 7.01 -15.47
C VAL A 440 -10.17 6.49 -14.96
N VAL A 441 -10.72 7.13 -13.92
CA VAL A 441 -12.00 6.75 -13.31
C VAL A 441 -12.99 7.89 -13.47
N HIS A 442 -14.24 7.54 -13.79
CA HIS A 442 -15.31 8.53 -13.86
C HIS A 442 -15.68 9.01 -12.45
N LEU A 443 -15.95 10.31 -12.28
CA LEU A 443 -16.17 10.97 -10.98
C LEU A 443 -17.28 10.31 -10.14
N LEU A 444 -18.35 9.84 -10.79
CA LEU A 444 -19.41 9.07 -10.12
C LEU A 444 -18.88 7.80 -9.47
N ASP A 445 -18.21 6.95 -10.26
CA ASP A 445 -17.64 5.68 -9.80
C ASP A 445 -16.55 5.93 -8.73
N LEU A 446 -15.79 7.01 -8.88
CA LEU A 446 -14.82 7.44 -7.87
C LEU A 446 -15.49 7.79 -6.53
N CYS A 447 -16.62 8.52 -6.54
CA CYS A 447 -17.36 8.85 -5.32
C CYS A 447 -17.98 7.60 -4.68
N ASP A 448 -18.55 6.70 -5.48
CA ASP A 448 -19.12 5.44 -5.01
C ASP A 448 -18.05 4.58 -4.31
N ARG A 449 -16.89 4.41 -4.96
CA ARG A 449 -15.73 3.73 -4.36
C ARG A 449 -15.26 4.41 -3.07
N TYR A 450 -15.26 5.74 -3.01
CA TYR A 450 -14.87 6.45 -1.79
C TYR A 450 -15.84 6.17 -0.64
N VAL A 451 -17.15 6.22 -0.88
CA VAL A 451 -18.16 5.94 0.14
C VAL A 451 -18.07 4.48 0.62
N ASP A 452 -17.80 3.54 -0.28
CA ASP A 452 -17.59 2.13 0.08
C ASP A 452 -16.36 1.92 0.97
N HIS A 453 -15.28 2.67 0.73
CA HIS A 453 -14.06 2.61 1.53
C HIS A 453 -14.13 3.40 2.84
N PHE A 454 -14.92 4.48 2.87
CA PHE A 454 -15.07 5.40 4.00
C PHE A 454 -16.53 5.69 4.37
N PRO A 455 -17.34 4.68 4.77
CA PRO A 455 -18.76 4.88 5.09
C PRO A 455 -19.10 6.00 6.10
N PRO A 456 -18.30 6.26 7.16
CA PRO A 456 -18.63 7.33 8.12
C PRO A 456 -18.35 8.75 7.59
N ASP A 457 -17.69 8.91 6.44
CA ASP A 457 -17.45 10.20 5.81
C ASP A 457 -18.07 10.25 4.40
N PRO A 458 -19.37 10.55 4.26
CA PRO A 458 -19.98 10.65 2.93
C PRO A 458 -19.33 11.79 2.14
N CYS A 459 -18.89 11.48 0.93
CA CYS A 459 -18.32 12.41 -0.03
C CYS A 459 -19.32 12.63 -1.17
N THR A 460 -19.87 13.83 -1.29
CA THR A 460 -20.69 14.18 -2.44
C THR A 460 -19.81 14.42 -3.67
N ILE A 461 -20.39 14.38 -4.87
CA ILE A 461 -19.68 14.75 -6.11
C ILE A 461 -19.09 16.16 -6.01
N ARG A 462 -19.85 17.12 -5.47
CA ARG A 462 -19.39 18.50 -5.33
C ARG A 462 -18.21 18.61 -4.37
N ASP A 463 -18.24 17.83 -3.29
CA ASP A 463 -17.11 17.75 -2.37
C ASP A 463 -15.86 17.20 -3.07
N ALA A 464 -16.02 16.14 -3.87
CA ALA A 464 -14.94 15.53 -4.63
C ALA A 464 -14.33 16.52 -5.62
N GLU A 465 -15.14 17.23 -6.41
CA GLU A 465 -14.65 18.27 -7.34
C GLU A 465 -13.81 19.33 -6.64
N ILE A 466 -14.31 19.85 -5.51
CA ILE A 466 -13.59 20.87 -4.74
C ILE A 466 -12.22 20.37 -4.32
N VAL A 467 -12.12 19.15 -3.77
CA VAL A 467 -10.83 18.62 -3.30
C VAL A 467 -9.89 18.24 -4.44
N LEU A 468 -10.43 17.74 -5.56
CA LEU A 468 -9.65 17.42 -6.77
C LEU A 468 -9.06 18.69 -7.39
N GLU A 469 -9.85 19.76 -7.51
CA GLU A 469 -9.42 21.06 -8.04
C GLU A 469 -8.45 21.79 -7.09
N MET A 470 -8.60 21.64 -5.77
CA MET A 470 -7.69 22.24 -4.79
C MET A 470 -6.30 21.61 -4.78
N HIS A 471 -6.16 20.38 -5.27
CA HIS A 471 -4.92 19.60 -5.19
C HIS A 471 -4.49 19.08 -6.57
N ARG A 472 -4.37 19.97 -7.56
CA ARG A 472 -4.01 19.64 -8.95
C ARG A 472 -2.66 18.96 -9.14
N HIS A 473 -1.79 19.01 -8.13
CA HIS A 473 -0.53 18.25 -8.12
C HIS A 473 -0.71 16.76 -7.78
N LEU A 474 -1.89 16.37 -7.27
CA LEU A 474 -2.29 15.00 -7.02
C LEU A 474 -3.27 14.47 -8.07
N PHE A 475 -3.98 15.35 -8.78
CA PHE A 475 -5.09 14.95 -9.64
C PHE A 475 -5.05 15.64 -10.98
N ILE A 476 -5.46 14.89 -12.00
CA ILE A 476 -5.65 15.43 -13.34
C ILE A 476 -6.99 15.01 -13.91
N GLU A 477 -7.77 15.98 -14.36
CA GLU A 477 -8.94 15.72 -15.20
C GLU A 477 -8.46 15.47 -16.63
N VAL A 478 -8.56 14.22 -17.07
CA VAL A 478 -8.14 13.79 -18.41
C VAL A 478 -9.13 14.22 -19.47
N GLN A 479 -10.42 14.14 -19.16
CA GLN A 479 -11.53 14.63 -19.99
C GLN A 479 -12.76 14.80 -19.08
N GLU A 480 -13.81 15.49 -19.56
CA GLU A 480 -15.02 15.84 -18.80
C GLU A 480 -15.53 14.70 -17.88
N GLY A 481 -15.29 14.82 -16.58
CA GLY A 481 -15.71 13.90 -15.52
C GLY A 481 -14.80 12.69 -15.28
N TRP A 482 -13.71 12.52 -16.04
CA TRP A 482 -12.76 11.43 -15.93
C TRP A 482 -11.44 11.91 -15.32
N TRP A 483 -11.07 11.31 -14.20
CA TRP A 483 -9.94 11.74 -13.38
C TRP A 483 -8.89 10.63 -13.27
N ALA A 484 -7.64 11.03 -13.16
CA ALA A 484 -6.52 10.16 -12.80
C ALA A 484 -5.73 10.75 -11.63
N ALA A 485 -5.04 9.87 -10.91
CA ALA A 485 -4.02 10.27 -9.95
C ALA A 485 -2.76 10.72 -10.70
N ILE A 486 -2.08 11.72 -10.14
CA ILE A 486 -0.70 12.07 -10.45
C ILE A 486 0.17 11.53 -9.33
N GLY A 487 1.22 10.80 -9.68
CA GLY A 487 2.17 10.20 -8.76
C GLY A 487 1.65 8.93 -8.06
N PRO A 488 2.52 8.30 -7.25
CA PRO A 488 2.19 7.08 -6.53
C PRO A 488 1.19 7.36 -5.41
N GLY A 489 0.28 6.43 -5.17
CA GLY A 489 -0.62 6.45 -4.02
C GLY A 489 -0.39 5.28 -3.08
N ASP A 490 -0.95 5.41 -1.88
CA ASP A 490 -0.84 4.40 -0.82
C ASP A 490 -1.87 3.28 -1.01
N ALA A 491 -1.67 2.16 -0.31
CA ALA A 491 -2.76 1.21 -0.12
C ALA A 491 -3.90 1.92 0.64
N ILE A 492 -5.15 1.66 0.28
CA ILE A 492 -6.31 2.37 0.82
C ILE A 492 -6.35 2.24 2.35
N VAL A 493 -5.87 3.27 3.05
CA VAL A 493 -5.81 3.31 4.51
C VAL A 493 -7.21 3.63 5.02
N ARG A 494 -7.88 2.66 5.66
CA ARG A 494 -9.19 2.89 6.30
C ARG A 494 -9.02 3.91 7.42
N ILE A 495 -9.75 5.03 7.34
CA ILE A 495 -9.83 6.00 8.43
C ILE A 495 -10.48 5.27 9.61
N ALA A 496 -9.77 5.12 10.72
CA ALA A 496 -10.34 4.56 11.95
C ALA A 496 -11.49 5.45 12.42
N SER A 497 -12.60 4.85 12.81
CA SER A 497 -13.84 5.50 13.27
C SER A 497 -13.63 6.52 14.39
N ASP A 498 -12.57 6.36 15.18
CA ASP A 498 -12.38 7.06 16.44
C ASP A 498 -11.78 8.48 16.27
N GLU A 499 -11.26 8.81 15.08
CA GLU A 499 -10.76 10.16 14.77
C GLU A 499 -11.78 11.06 14.06
N ALA A 500 -12.99 10.56 13.79
CA ALA A 500 -14.08 11.35 13.20
C ALA A 500 -14.68 12.40 14.16
N GLY A 501 -14.26 12.39 15.43
CA GLY A 501 -14.87 13.16 16.53
C GLY A 501 -14.39 14.60 16.72
N ALA A 502 -13.38 15.09 15.99
CA ALA A 502 -13.03 16.51 16.03
C ALA A 502 -13.97 17.30 15.11
N ALA A 503 -15.21 17.45 15.55
CA ALA A 503 -16.13 18.41 14.97
C ALA A 503 -15.51 19.80 15.10
N GLU A 504 -15.21 20.45 13.98
CA GLU A 504 -15.25 21.91 13.99
C GLU A 504 -16.68 22.28 14.45
N PRO A 505 -16.84 23.28 15.35
CA PRO A 505 -18.14 23.94 15.41
C PRO A 505 -18.45 24.36 13.97
N ALA A 506 -19.71 24.25 13.54
CA ALA A 506 -20.15 24.75 12.25
C ALA A 506 -19.72 26.21 12.14
N GLY A 507 -18.53 26.42 11.58
CA GLY A 507 -17.89 27.69 11.41
C GLY A 507 -18.62 28.31 10.25
N GLU A 508 -19.64 29.07 10.62
CA GLU A 508 -20.35 30.04 9.80
C GLU A 508 -20.55 29.53 8.37
N SER A 509 -21.75 28.98 8.18
CA SER A 509 -22.47 29.33 6.96
C SER A 509 -22.10 30.76 6.57
N ALA A 510 -21.62 30.95 5.34
CA ALA A 510 -21.97 32.14 4.59
C ALA A 510 -23.50 32.12 4.34
N ALA A 511 -24.28 32.10 5.41
CA ALA A 511 -25.64 32.56 5.52
C ALA A 511 -25.54 33.82 6.36
N GLY A 512 -25.10 34.87 5.67
CA GLY A 512 -24.88 36.20 6.21
C GLY A 512 -24.91 37.26 5.11
N ALA A 513 -25.54 36.93 3.99
CA ALA A 513 -26.13 37.87 3.05
C ALA A 513 -27.36 37.17 2.46
N GLY A 514 -28.47 37.23 3.21
CA GLY A 514 -29.80 36.90 2.70
C GLY A 514 -30.51 35.78 3.46
N ASP A 515 -31.02 36.10 4.65
CA ASP A 515 -32.30 35.54 5.08
C ASP A 515 -33.39 36.23 4.24
N VAL A 516 -33.78 35.60 3.13
CA VAL A 516 -35.02 35.87 2.39
C VAL A 516 -35.45 34.56 1.71
N ASP A 517 -36.56 34.02 2.15
CA ASP A 517 -37.46 33.12 1.42
C ASP A 517 -37.64 33.60 -0.03
N ASP A 518 -36.98 32.97 -1.03
CA ASP A 518 -37.36 32.96 -2.46
C ASP A 518 -36.27 32.33 -3.38
N GLN A 519 -36.70 31.47 -4.33
CA GLN A 519 -36.09 31.18 -5.66
C GLN A 519 -35.06 30.02 -5.85
N GLN A 520 -35.37 29.15 -6.83
CA GLN A 520 -34.54 28.08 -7.41
C GLN A 520 -33.07 28.50 -7.66
N THR A 521 -32.12 27.58 -7.50
CA THR A 521 -30.74 27.79 -8.00
C THR A 521 -30.70 27.78 -9.54
N ILE A 522 -29.68 28.38 -10.17
CA ILE A 522 -29.48 28.32 -11.66
C ILE A 522 -29.53 26.87 -12.16
N ALA A 523 -28.90 25.97 -11.42
CA ALA A 523 -28.92 24.54 -11.69
C ALA A 523 -30.31 23.91 -11.64
N GLN A 524 -31.11 24.27 -10.64
CA GLN A 524 -32.48 23.77 -10.54
C GLN A 524 -33.33 24.29 -11.70
N ALA A 525 -33.26 25.59 -11.99
CA ALA A 525 -33.98 26.21 -13.09
C ALA A 525 -33.60 25.60 -14.46
N LEU A 526 -32.30 25.34 -14.70
CA LEU A 526 -31.83 24.66 -15.90
C LEU A 526 -32.36 23.23 -16.03
N ALA A 527 -32.39 22.49 -14.92
CA ALA A 527 -32.92 21.13 -14.93
C ALA A 527 -34.42 21.09 -15.16
N ASP A 528 -35.17 22.01 -14.56
CA ASP A 528 -36.62 22.10 -14.75
C ASP A 528 -36.95 22.50 -16.20
N GLU A 529 -36.18 23.41 -16.80
CA GLU A 529 -36.35 23.75 -18.21
C GLU A 529 -36.03 22.55 -19.12
N LEU A 530 -34.88 21.88 -18.92
CA LEU A 530 -34.54 20.68 -19.68
C LEU A 530 -35.60 19.58 -19.51
N ALA A 531 -36.07 19.31 -18.29
CA ALA A 531 -37.15 18.36 -18.02
C ALA A 531 -38.41 18.65 -18.84
N ARG A 532 -38.74 19.94 -19.00
CA ARG A 532 -39.93 20.41 -19.73
C ARG A 532 -39.78 20.36 -21.25
N VAL A 533 -38.60 20.70 -21.78
CA VAL A 533 -38.42 20.92 -23.24
C VAL A 533 -37.64 19.80 -23.93
N GLY A 534 -37.00 18.93 -23.15
CA GLY A 534 -36.12 17.89 -23.64
C GLY A 534 -34.68 18.36 -23.91
N PRO A 535 -33.86 17.48 -24.48
CA PRO A 535 -32.47 17.78 -24.81
C PRO A 535 -32.32 18.96 -25.77
N MET A 536 -31.32 19.81 -25.53
CA MET A 536 -31.17 21.07 -26.27
C MET A 536 -29.72 21.54 -26.37
N ARG A 537 -29.43 22.37 -27.38
CA ARG A 537 -28.13 23.05 -27.51
C ARG A 537 -27.90 24.06 -26.41
N ILE A 538 -26.64 24.22 -26.00
CA ILE A 538 -26.23 25.26 -25.06
C ILE A 538 -26.59 26.68 -25.54
N SER A 539 -26.49 26.96 -26.85
CA SER A 539 -26.86 28.27 -27.41
C SER A 539 -28.35 28.54 -27.23
N GLU A 540 -29.20 27.56 -27.52
CA GLU A 540 -30.65 27.66 -27.33
C GLU A 540 -31.02 27.78 -25.85
N LEU A 541 -30.32 27.06 -24.95
CA LEU A 541 -30.49 27.22 -23.50
C LEU A 541 -30.11 28.63 -23.03
N ILE A 542 -29.01 29.20 -23.56
CA ILE A 542 -28.56 30.56 -23.29
C ILE A 542 -29.58 31.59 -23.80
N GLU A 543 -30.12 31.40 -25.01
CA GLU A 543 -31.15 32.27 -25.59
C GLU A 543 -32.45 32.24 -24.78
N ARG A 544 -32.83 31.06 -24.26
CA ARG A 544 -34.03 30.87 -23.43
C ARG A 544 -33.82 31.24 -21.97
N ALA A 545 -32.58 31.36 -21.51
CA ALA A 545 -32.23 31.61 -20.12
C ALA A 545 -33.01 32.76 -19.46
N PRO A 546 -33.28 33.90 -20.12
CA PRO A 546 -34.10 34.97 -19.54
C PRO A 546 -35.53 34.56 -19.17
N THR A 547 -36.06 33.46 -19.72
CA THR A 547 -37.44 33.00 -19.50
C THR A 547 -37.62 32.07 -18.32
N PHE A 548 -36.55 31.37 -17.89
CA PHE A 548 -36.63 30.37 -16.82
C PHE A 548 -35.63 30.62 -15.69
N LEU A 549 -34.59 31.44 -15.90
CA LEU A 549 -33.66 31.76 -14.82
C LEU A 549 -34.32 32.64 -13.75
N PRO A 550 -33.98 32.43 -12.47
CA PRO A 550 -34.44 33.29 -11.39
C PRO A 550 -34.00 34.75 -11.60
N PRO A 551 -34.79 35.74 -11.14
CA PRO A 551 -34.43 37.15 -11.18
C PRO A 551 -33.01 37.41 -10.63
N GLY A 552 -32.24 38.24 -11.34
CA GLY A 552 -30.89 38.62 -10.92
C GLY A 552 -29.78 37.60 -11.23
N ARG A 553 -30.09 36.47 -11.86
CA ARG A 553 -29.07 35.49 -12.32
C ARG A 553 -28.58 35.80 -13.73
N SER A 554 -27.27 35.69 -13.94
CA SER A 554 -26.66 35.98 -15.24
C SER A 554 -26.81 34.80 -16.21
N VAL A 555 -27.20 35.10 -17.44
CA VAL A 555 -27.20 34.15 -18.56
C VAL A 555 -25.80 33.57 -18.80
N ASN A 556 -24.74 34.34 -18.52
CA ASN A 556 -23.35 33.88 -18.66
C ASN A 556 -22.99 32.74 -17.70
N SER A 557 -23.82 32.49 -16.66
CA SER A 557 -23.63 31.40 -15.72
C SER A 557 -24.19 30.07 -16.20
N VAL A 558 -24.97 30.03 -17.30
CA VAL A 558 -25.55 28.79 -17.84
C VAL A 558 -24.46 27.80 -18.23
N GLY A 559 -23.52 28.21 -19.08
CA GLY A 559 -22.42 27.36 -19.53
C GLY A 559 -21.55 26.82 -18.38
N PRO A 560 -21.02 27.67 -17.49
CA PRO A 560 -20.30 27.22 -16.31
C PRO A 560 -21.11 26.24 -15.45
N THR A 561 -22.41 26.47 -15.26
CA THR A 561 -23.25 25.56 -14.46
C THR A 561 -23.39 24.18 -15.11
N LEU A 562 -23.61 24.13 -16.43
CA LEU A 562 -23.69 22.87 -17.18
C LEU A 562 -22.36 22.10 -17.15
N ILE A 563 -21.23 22.81 -17.25
CA ILE A 563 -19.88 22.21 -17.23
C ILE A 563 -19.49 21.77 -15.82
N VAL A 564 -19.85 22.52 -14.78
CA VAL A 564 -19.50 22.19 -13.40
C VAL A 564 -20.39 21.06 -12.89
N GLN A 565 -21.68 21.01 -13.24
CA GLN A 565 -22.60 19.99 -12.75
C GLN A 565 -22.72 18.79 -13.72
N LYS A 566 -21.57 18.18 -14.06
CA LYS A 566 -21.40 17.11 -15.07
C LYS A 566 -22.28 15.88 -14.83
N VAL A 567 -22.63 15.63 -13.58
CA VAL A 567 -23.51 14.51 -13.20
C VAL A 567 -24.97 14.81 -13.46
N ARG A 568 -25.39 16.06 -13.22
CA ARG A 568 -26.78 16.48 -13.39
C ARG A 568 -27.11 16.68 -14.87
N PHE A 569 -26.18 17.28 -15.61
CA PHE A 569 -26.35 17.59 -17.03
C PHE A 569 -25.42 16.71 -17.86
N THR A 570 -26.01 15.79 -18.60
CA THR A 570 -25.27 14.91 -19.51
C THR A 570 -25.08 15.61 -20.84
N ARG A 571 -23.82 15.75 -21.28
CA ARG A 571 -23.50 16.22 -22.63
C ARG A 571 -23.65 15.08 -23.63
N ILE A 572 -24.83 14.94 -24.23
CA ILE A 572 -25.21 13.78 -25.06
C ILE A 572 -24.62 13.79 -26.48
N LEU A 573 -24.34 14.99 -27.00
CA LEU A 573 -23.71 15.29 -28.28
C LEU A 573 -22.86 16.57 -28.10
N PRO A 574 -21.94 16.89 -29.02
CA PRO A 574 -21.21 18.15 -29.00
C PRO A 574 -22.13 19.37 -28.88
N GLY A 575 -22.09 20.03 -27.71
CA GLY A 575 -22.88 21.24 -27.43
C GLY A 575 -24.34 21.01 -27.01
N PHE A 576 -24.81 19.75 -26.97
CA PHE A 576 -26.15 19.40 -26.48
C PHE A 576 -26.10 18.87 -25.06
N TYR A 577 -27.06 19.32 -24.26
CA TYR A 577 -27.22 18.90 -22.88
C TYR A 577 -28.63 18.32 -22.66
N ALA A 578 -28.67 17.32 -21.79
CA ALA A 578 -29.90 16.67 -21.36
C ALA A 578 -29.78 16.27 -19.89
N LEU A 579 -30.92 16.00 -19.26
CA LEU A 579 -30.93 15.21 -18.03
C LEU A 579 -30.59 13.75 -18.35
N ARG A 580 -30.08 13.01 -17.36
CA ARG A 580 -29.61 11.64 -17.57
C ARG A 580 -30.75 10.71 -18.03
N GLU A 581 -31.93 10.89 -17.48
CA GLU A 581 -33.16 10.19 -17.80
C GLU A 581 -33.73 10.53 -19.19
N GLN A 582 -33.23 11.60 -19.83
CA GLN A 582 -33.67 12.02 -21.16
C GLN A 582 -32.79 11.48 -22.29
N VAL A 583 -31.70 10.77 -21.97
CA VAL A 583 -30.82 10.17 -22.98
C VAL A 583 -31.57 8.99 -23.61
N PRO A 584 -31.89 9.03 -24.93
CA PRO A 584 -32.63 7.95 -25.57
C PRO A 584 -31.91 6.60 -25.48
N THR A 585 -32.65 5.53 -25.22
CA THR A 585 -32.12 4.16 -25.29
C THR A 585 -32.05 3.68 -26.73
N ALA A 586 -31.31 2.60 -26.99
CA ALA A 586 -31.27 1.96 -28.31
C ALA A 586 -32.68 1.54 -28.80
N GLY A 587 -33.56 1.11 -27.89
CA GLY A 587 -34.95 0.78 -28.21
C GLY A 587 -35.77 2.00 -28.67
N ASP A 588 -35.62 3.13 -27.97
CA ASP A 588 -36.30 4.38 -28.34
C ASP A 588 -35.90 4.82 -29.75
N LEU A 589 -34.59 4.77 -30.06
CA LEU A 589 -34.01 5.16 -31.35
C LEU A 589 -34.42 4.25 -32.51
N LEU A 590 -34.81 3.01 -32.23
CA LEU A 590 -35.35 2.09 -33.25
C LEU A 590 -36.82 2.37 -33.60
N THR A 591 -37.58 2.95 -32.67
CA THR A 591 -39.02 3.19 -32.83
C THR A 591 -39.34 4.60 -33.34
N GLY A 592 -38.44 5.57 -33.12
CA GLY A 592 -38.61 6.95 -33.57
C GLY A 592 -37.30 7.72 -33.63
N THR A 593 -37.31 8.84 -34.35
CA THR A 593 -36.13 9.71 -34.52
C THR A 593 -36.33 11.03 -33.80
N PRO A 594 -35.63 11.28 -32.67
CA PRO A 594 -35.70 12.56 -31.98
C PRO A 594 -35.28 13.74 -32.87
N ALA A 595 -36.10 14.79 -32.94
CA ALA A 595 -35.88 15.93 -33.83
C ALA A 595 -34.56 16.67 -33.54
N PHE A 596 -34.12 16.72 -32.28
CA PHE A 596 -32.87 17.39 -31.89
C PHE A 596 -31.62 16.75 -32.50
N LEU A 597 -31.69 15.48 -32.96
CA LEU A 597 -30.60 14.79 -33.64
C LEU A 597 -30.42 15.26 -35.08
N LEU A 598 -31.48 15.75 -35.72
CA LEU A 598 -31.55 15.95 -37.17
C LEU A 598 -31.01 17.32 -37.59
N GLN A 599 -29.73 17.57 -37.28
CA GLN A 599 -29.05 18.80 -37.67
C GLN A 599 -27.75 18.53 -38.43
N GLU A 600 -27.58 19.21 -39.57
CA GLU A 600 -26.50 18.96 -40.53
C GLU A 600 -25.10 19.10 -39.92
N ASP A 601 -24.91 20.05 -39.00
CA ASP A 601 -23.64 20.29 -38.32
C ASP A 601 -23.26 19.16 -37.35
N GLN A 602 -24.23 18.51 -36.69
CA GLN A 602 -23.98 17.33 -35.86
C GLN A 602 -23.58 16.15 -36.73
N VAL A 603 -24.25 15.95 -37.88
CA VAL A 603 -23.88 14.92 -38.87
C VAL A 603 -22.48 15.15 -39.42
N ARG A 604 -22.14 16.41 -39.74
CA ARG A 604 -20.81 16.81 -40.21
C ARG A 604 -19.73 16.52 -39.17
N LEU A 605 -19.95 16.96 -37.93
CA LEU A 605 -19.00 16.74 -36.85
C LEU A 605 -18.83 15.25 -36.53
N TYR A 606 -19.92 14.48 -36.57
CA TYR A 606 -19.86 13.04 -36.43
C TYR A 606 -19.06 12.36 -37.55
N ALA A 607 -19.32 12.69 -38.82
CA ALA A 607 -18.57 12.13 -39.94
C ALA A 607 -17.07 12.41 -39.82
N LEU A 608 -16.69 13.63 -39.42
CA LEU A 608 -15.30 14.00 -39.14
C LEU A 608 -14.72 13.24 -37.95
N ALA A 609 -15.48 13.05 -36.87
CA ALA A 609 -15.06 12.27 -35.71
C ALA A 609 -14.76 10.82 -36.06
N ARG A 610 -15.65 10.18 -36.84
CA ARG A 610 -15.45 8.82 -37.31
C ARG A 610 -14.26 8.70 -38.25
N ARG A 611 -14.05 9.67 -39.15
CA ARG A 611 -12.83 9.74 -39.97
C ARG A 611 -11.57 9.86 -39.12
N ALA A 612 -11.62 10.68 -38.07
CA ALA A 612 -10.52 10.92 -37.15
C ALA A 612 -10.30 9.76 -36.15
N GLY A 613 -11.12 8.71 -36.22
CA GLY A 613 -10.97 7.48 -35.44
C GLY A 613 -11.60 7.50 -34.05
N GLU A 614 -12.45 8.48 -33.74
CA GLU A 614 -13.13 8.57 -32.44
C GLU A 614 -13.99 7.31 -32.17
N PRO A 615 -13.89 6.69 -30.98
CA PRO A 615 -14.63 5.48 -30.66
C PRO A 615 -16.14 5.73 -30.47
N TRP A 616 -16.92 4.65 -30.55
CA TRP A 616 -18.31 4.66 -30.12
C TRP A 616 -18.43 5.11 -28.66
N GLY A 617 -19.49 5.86 -28.34
CA GLY A 617 -19.70 6.35 -26.98
C GLY A 617 -18.78 7.49 -26.54
N ALA A 618 -17.91 8.03 -27.41
CA ALA A 618 -17.14 9.25 -27.11
C ALA A 618 -18.06 10.42 -26.73
N TYR A 619 -19.26 10.44 -27.31
CA TYR A 619 -20.46 11.06 -26.75
C TYR A 619 -21.53 9.99 -26.56
N PRO A 620 -22.44 10.10 -25.56
CA PRO A 620 -23.48 9.10 -25.28
C PRO A 620 -24.31 8.69 -26.50
N LEU A 621 -24.57 9.61 -27.43
CA LEU A 621 -25.37 9.34 -28.62
C LEU A 621 -24.56 9.10 -29.90
N TRP A 622 -23.23 9.03 -29.82
CA TRP A 622 -22.42 8.53 -30.92
C TRP A 622 -22.45 6.99 -30.89
N THR A 623 -23.53 6.45 -31.44
CA THR A 623 -23.89 5.04 -31.42
C THR A 623 -24.23 4.55 -32.83
N PRO A 624 -24.15 3.23 -33.08
CA PRO A 624 -24.58 2.65 -34.36
C PRO A 624 -26.04 2.98 -34.73
N GLU A 625 -26.93 3.06 -33.75
CA GLU A 625 -28.34 3.44 -33.91
C GLU A 625 -28.47 4.84 -34.51
N VAL A 626 -27.77 5.81 -33.91
CA VAL A 626 -27.80 7.21 -34.38
C VAL A 626 -27.10 7.37 -35.72
N GLU A 627 -26.01 6.64 -35.97
CA GLU A 627 -25.37 6.62 -37.30
C GLU A 627 -26.34 6.18 -38.40
N ARG A 628 -27.12 5.12 -38.16
CA ARG A 628 -28.18 4.68 -39.08
C ARG A 628 -29.20 5.78 -39.34
N LEU A 629 -29.71 6.42 -38.28
CA LEU A 629 -30.70 7.50 -38.38
C LEU A 629 -30.15 8.70 -39.17
N TRP A 630 -28.89 9.06 -38.95
CA TRP A 630 -28.22 10.12 -39.69
C TRP A 630 -27.98 9.75 -41.16
N CYS A 631 -27.64 8.51 -41.48
CA CYS A 631 -27.52 8.08 -42.87
C CYS A 631 -28.85 8.19 -43.62
N ILE A 632 -29.95 7.74 -42.98
CA ILE A 632 -31.30 7.85 -43.54
C ILE A 632 -31.67 9.32 -43.77
N TRP A 633 -31.47 10.18 -42.77
CA TRP A 633 -31.80 11.59 -42.87
C TRP A 633 -30.93 12.33 -43.90
N ALA A 634 -29.62 12.08 -43.90
CA ALA A 634 -28.65 12.77 -44.75
C ALA A 634 -28.87 12.49 -46.24
N ARG A 635 -29.44 11.33 -46.59
CA ARG A 635 -29.77 10.97 -47.98
C ARG A 635 -30.61 12.03 -48.68
N ASP A 636 -31.58 12.61 -47.97
CA ASP A 636 -32.55 13.54 -48.54
C ASP A 636 -32.30 15.01 -48.15
N HIS A 637 -31.52 15.26 -47.08
CA HIS A 637 -31.39 16.59 -46.48
C HIS A 637 -29.96 17.16 -46.46
N ALA A 638 -28.93 16.32 -46.52
CA ALA A 638 -27.54 16.79 -46.44
C ALA A 638 -26.99 17.18 -47.83
N SER A 639 -25.93 18.00 -47.84
CA SER A 639 -25.17 18.22 -49.07
C SER A 639 -24.58 16.90 -49.58
N ARG A 640 -24.39 16.81 -50.90
CA ARG A 640 -23.82 15.61 -51.54
C ARG A 640 -22.48 15.20 -50.90
N ASP A 641 -21.58 16.16 -50.72
CA ASP A 641 -20.26 15.92 -50.12
C ASP A 641 -20.35 15.37 -48.69
N LEU A 642 -21.31 15.89 -47.89
CA LEU A 642 -21.52 15.44 -46.52
C LEU A 642 -22.10 14.02 -46.49
N PHE A 643 -23.10 13.74 -47.33
CA PHE A 643 -23.70 12.41 -47.41
C PHE A 643 -22.69 11.35 -47.88
N GLU A 644 -21.94 11.63 -48.94
CA GLU A 644 -20.89 10.73 -49.44
C GLU A 644 -19.78 10.52 -48.39
N SER A 645 -19.36 11.59 -47.71
CA SER A 645 -18.37 11.51 -46.62
C SER A 645 -18.89 10.68 -45.43
N LEU A 646 -20.15 10.89 -45.01
CA LEU A 646 -20.79 10.09 -43.95
C LEU A 646 -20.84 8.61 -44.33
N LEU A 647 -21.25 8.28 -45.56
CA LEU A 647 -21.28 6.90 -46.04
C LEU A 647 -19.91 6.25 -46.05
N SER A 648 -18.86 7.00 -46.39
CA SER A 648 -17.49 6.47 -46.44
C SER A 648 -16.91 6.08 -45.06
N VAL A 649 -17.48 6.60 -43.97
CA VAL A 649 -17.07 6.27 -42.59
C VAL A 649 -18.09 5.44 -41.83
N ALA A 650 -19.31 5.31 -42.36
CA ALA A 650 -20.37 4.54 -41.75
C ALA A 650 -20.01 3.05 -41.66
N ARG A 651 -20.50 2.38 -40.61
CA ARG A 651 -20.32 0.95 -40.38
C ARG A 651 -21.66 0.23 -40.25
N PRO A 652 -22.40 0.01 -41.35
CA PRO A 652 -23.68 -0.70 -41.32
C PRO A 652 -23.60 -2.11 -40.71
N GLN A 653 -22.43 -2.75 -40.71
CA GLN A 653 -22.21 -4.02 -40.02
C GLN A 653 -22.30 -3.92 -38.49
N ASP A 654 -22.17 -2.74 -37.90
CA ASP A 654 -22.29 -2.55 -36.45
C ASP A 654 -23.73 -2.14 -36.06
N TRP A 655 -24.60 -1.87 -37.04
CA TRP A 655 -25.97 -1.40 -36.79
C TRP A 655 -26.88 -2.52 -36.26
N PRO A 656 -27.97 -2.15 -35.55
CA PRO A 656 -29.02 -3.10 -35.18
C PRO A 656 -29.53 -3.91 -36.38
N ALA A 657 -30.09 -5.09 -36.11
CA ALA A 657 -30.66 -5.95 -37.16
C ALA A 657 -31.96 -5.36 -37.72
N THR A 658 -31.84 -4.43 -38.67
CA THR A 658 -32.95 -3.77 -39.37
C THR A 658 -33.03 -4.22 -40.84
N PRO A 659 -34.23 -4.19 -41.48
CA PRO A 659 -34.39 -4.65 -42.86
C PRO A 659 -33.54 -3.91 -43.89
N ASP A 660 -33.17 -2.65 -43.61
CA ASP A 660 -32.40 -1.78 -44.50
C ASP A 660 -30.87 -1.96 -44.38
N ARG A 661 -30.39 -2.74 -43.39
CA ARG A 661 -28.95 -2.88 -43.09
C ARG A 661 -28.12 -3.37 -44.28
N GLU A 662 -28.63 -4.33 -45.05
CA GLU A 662 -27.93 -4.86 -46.23
C GLU A 662 -27.85 -3.85 -47.39
N GLU A 663 -28.89 -3.03 -47.59
CA GLU A 663 -28.88 -1.96 -48.59
C GLU A 663 -27.81 -0.92 -48.25
N TRP A 664 -27.79 -0.46 -46.99
CA TRP A 664 -26.80 0.51 -46.52
C TRP A 664 -25.37 -0.06 -46.54
N GLY A 665 -25.18 -1.34 -46.25
CA GLY A 665 -23.88 -2.00 -46.39
C GLY A 665 -23.35 -1.95 -47.82
N ARG A 666 -24.22 -2.14 -48.82
CA ARG A 666 -23.85 -1.98 -50.25
C ARG A 666 -23.53 -0.53 -50.61
N LEU A 667 -24.33 0.43 -50.13
CA LEU A 667 -24.10 1.85 -50.39
C LEU A 667 -22.79 2.35 -49.79
N ALA A 668 -22.50 1.99 -48.52
CA ALA A 668 -21.25 2.35 -47.85
C ALA A 668 -20.02 1.76 -48.56
N SER A 669 -20.12 0.51 -49.03
CA SER A 669 -19.03 -0.15 -49.79
C SER A 669 -18.75 0.49 -51.15
N ALA A 670 -19.75 1.16 -51.74
CA ALA A 670 -19.65 1.87 -53.01
C ALA A 670 -19.37 3.38 -52.85
N ALA A 671 -19.21 3.87 -51.61
CA ALA A 671 -19.05 5.29 -51.33
C ALA A 671 -17.73 5.85 -51.90
N LEU A 672 -17.78 7.11 -52.33
CA LEU A 672 -16.60 7.85 -52.77
C LEU A 672 -15.69 8.19 -51.57
N PRO A 673 -14.41 8.52 -51.82
CA PRO A 673 -13.50 8.94 -50.76
C PRO A 673 -14.03 10.16 -50.00
N PHE A 674 -13.77 10.19 -48.69
CA PHE A 674 -14.16 11.27 -47.81
C PHE A 674 -13.66 12.63 -48.32
N SER A 675 -14.55 13.62 -48.44
CA SER A 675 -14.28 14.90 -49.12
C SER A 675 -14.37 16.12 -48.20
N ILE A 676 -15.17 16.07 -47.14
CA ILE A 676 -15.30 17.20 -46.20
C ILE A 676 -14.02 17.37 -45.36
N HIS A 677 -13.64 18.61 -45.04
CA HIS A 677 -12.49 18.92 -44.21
C HIS A 677 -12.58 20.35 -43.67
N TYR A 678 -11.89 20.61 -42.56
CA TYR A 678 -11.69 21.94 -42.01
C TYR A 678 -10.32 22.51 -42.39
N GLN A 679 -10.27 23.83 -42.51
CA GLN A 679 -9.02 24.57 -42.52
C GLN A 679 -8.75 25.07 -41.09
N PRO A 680 -7.58 24.80 -40.52
CA PRO A 680 -7.27 25.28 -39.17
C PRO A 680 -7.24 26.81 -39.17
N HIS A 681 -7.71 27.42 -38.09
CA HIS A 681 -7.62 28.87 -37.91
C HIS A 681 -6.14 29.30 -38.01
N PRO A 682 -5.79 30.46 -38.61
CA PRO A 682 -4.41 30.92 -38.70
C PRO A 682 -3.65 30.90 -37.37
N ASP A 683 -4.38 31.11 -36.28
CA ASP A 683 -3.86 31.11 -34.91
C ASP A 683 -4.01 29.79 -34.15
N ALA A 684 -4.41 28.68 -34.78
CA ALA A 684 -4.66 27.40 -34.10
C ALA A 684 -3.38 26.72 -33.56
N LEU A 685 -2.21 27.17 -34.01
CA LEU A 685 -0.92 26.64 -33.60
C LEU A 685 -0.43 27.35 -32.33
N VAL A 686 -0.96 26.91 -31.18
CA VAL A 686 -0.64 27.44 -29.85
C VAL A 686 -0.25 26.28 -28.95
N LEU A 687 0.79 26.48 -28.13
CA LEU A 687 1.19 25.48 -27.15
C LEU A 687 0.06 25.26 -26.12
N PRO A 688 -0.32 24.01 -25.84
CA PRO A 688 -1.31 23.71 -24.81
C PRO A 688 -0.70 23.90 -23.41
N ASP A 689 -1.50 24.02 -22.36
CA ASP A 689 -0.96 23.92 -21.00
C ASP A 689 -0.23 22.58 -20.81
N ILE A 690 0.87 22.57 -20.05
CA ILE A 690 1.75 21.40 -19.92
C ILE A 690 1.01 20.20 -19.32
N ASP A 691 0.10 20.43 -18.37
CA ASP A 691 -0.74 19.37 -17.79
C ASP A 691 -1.66 18.72 -18.84
N ARG A 692 -2.10 19.45 -19.86
CA ARG A 692 -2.91 18.90 -20.96
C ARG A 692 -2.12 17.93 -21.84
N ILE A 693 -0.79 18.03 -21.87
CA ILE A 693 0.06 17.03 -22.54
C ILE A 693 0.04 15.72 -21.74
N LEU A 694 0.12 15.78 -20.41
CA LEU A 694 -0.02 14.60 -19.55
C LEU A 694 -1.41 13.96 -19.71
N ALA A 695 -2.47 14.77 -19.66
CA ALA A 695 -3.83 14.29 -19.87
C ALA A 695 -3.99 13.61 -21.25
N ALA A 696 -3.40 14.16 -22.30
CA ALA A 696 -3.39 13.53 -23.61
C ALA A 696 -2.63 12.19 -23.60
N GLY A 697 -1.46 12.13 -22.98
CA GLY A 697 -0.69 10.88 -22.83
C GLY A 697 -1.50 9.78 -22.11
N LEU A 698 -2.14 10.11 -20.99
CA LEU A 698 -3.01 9.20 -20.24
C LEU A 698 -4.21 8.72 -21.08
N HIS A 699 -4.81 9.62 -21.86
CA HIS A 699 -5.87 9.26 -22.80
C HIS A 699 -5.38 8.27 -23.88
N ILE A 700 -4.20 8.52 -24.46
CA ILE A 700 -3.62 7.68 -25.51
C ILE A 700 -3.31 6.27 -24.98
N LEU A 701 -2.76 6.16 -23.76
CA LEU A 701 -2.50 4.86 -23.13
C LEU A 701 -3.76 4.00 -23.02
N ARG A 702 -4.94 4.61 -22.87
CA ARG A 702 -6.23 3.91 -22.80
C ARG A 702 -6.79 3.55 -24.17
N HIS A 703 -6.73 4.47 -25.13
CA HIS A 703 -7.48 4.35 -26.39
C HIS A 703 -6.64 3.99 -27.62
N SER A 704 -5.30 3.96 -27.51
CA SER A 704 -4.31 3.66 -28.58
C SER A 704 -4.30 4.60 -29.80
N THR A 705 -5.37 5.35 -30.02
CA THR A 705 -5.49 6.38 -31.06
C THR A 705 -5.84 7.72 -30.43
N PHE A 706 -5.40 8.80 -31.07
CA PHE A 706 -5.72 10.16 -30.67
C PHE A 706 -6.15 10.97 -31.89
N SER A 707 -7.04 11.93 -31.67
CA SER A 707 -7.53 12.78 -32.75
C SER A 707 -7.64 14.23 -32.28
N TRP A 708 -7.83 15.15 -33.22
CA TRP A 708 -8.08 16.55 -32.89
C TRP A 708 -9.35 16.76 -32.04
N ILE A 709 -10.34 15.86 -32.12
CA ILE A 709 -11.57 15.92 -31.31
C ILE A 709 -11.29 15.47 -29.88
N SER A 710 -10.63 14.32 -29.69
CA SER A 710 -10.09 13.91 -28.39
C SER A 710 -9.18 14.97 -27.79
N GLY A 711 -8.31 15.59 -28.61
CA GLY A 711 -7.44 16.69 -28.20
C GLY A 711 -8.19 17.93 -27.72
N ASN A 712 -9.35 18.26 -28.29
CA ASN A 712 -10.20 19.33 -27.75
C ASN A 712 -10.82 18.93 -26.41
N ARG A 713 -11.31 17.69 -26.30
CA ARG A 713 -11.93 17.19 -25.05
C ARG A 713 -10.94 17.14 -23.89
N VAL A 714 -9.70 16.71 -24.16
CA VAL A 714 -8.60 16.72 -23.19
C VAL A 714 -8.23 18.14 -22.74
N GLN A 715 -8.30 19.10 -23.65
CA GLN A 715 -8.12 20.52 -23.35
C GLN A 715 -9.38 21.18 -22.75
N LEU A 716 -10.43 20.40 -22.47
CA LEU A 716 -11.72 20.90 -21.97
C LEU A 716 -12.37 21.97 -22.88
N ARG A 717 -12.10 21.89 -24.18
CA ARG A 717 -12.65 22.75 -25.24
C ARG A 717 -13.87 22.09 -25.91
N ARG A 718 -14.60 22.86 -26.72
CA ARG A 718 -15.67 22.31 -27.57
C ARG A 718 -15.08 21.37 -28.61
N ALA A 719 -15.69 20.19 -28.79
CA ALA A 719 -15.24 19.21 -29.77
C ALA A 719 -15.15 19.75 -31.21
N SER A 720 -15.98 20.74 -31.56
CA SER A 720 -16.01 21.38 -32.87
C SER A 720 -14.91 22.42 -33.10
N GLU A 721 -14.13 22.80 -32.08
CA GLU A 721 -13.05 23.78 -32.25
C GLU A 721 -11.86 23.19 -33.03
N HIS A 722 -11.11 24.00 -33.77
CA HIS A 722 -9.93 23.52 -34.50
C HIS A 722 -8.62 23.86 -33.76
N MET A 723 -8.69 24.08 -32.45
CA MET A 723 -7.58 24.61 -31.63
C MET A 723 -6.61 23.53 -31.14
N SER A 724 -6.96 22.24 -31.25
CA SER A 724 -6.09 21.13 -30.82
C SER A 724 -4.92 20.84 -31.75
N VAL A 725 -4.79 21.56 -32.88
CA VAL A 725 -3.66 21.42 -33.81
C VAL A 725 -2.32 21.65 -33.10
N GLY A 726 -2.24 22.65 -32.21
CA GLY A 726 -1.03 22.91 -31.42
C GLY A 726 -0.68 21.76 -30.46
N LEU A 727 -1.67 21.19 -29.78
CA LEU A 727 -1.48 20.00 -28.94
C LEU A 727 -1.00 18.80 -29.77
N LEU A 728 -1.62 18.51 -30.91
CA LEU A 728 -1.21 17.41 -31.78
C LEU A 728 0.24 17.58 -32.27
N ALA A 729 0.61 18.79 -32.68
CA ALA A 729 1.97 19.11 -33.10
C ALA A 729 2.98 18.94 -31.95
N ALA A 730 2.64 19.40 -30.73
CA ALA A 730 3.48 19.20 -29.56
C ALA A 730 3.67 17.71 -29.23
N LEU A 731 2.59 16.91 -29.26
CA LEU A 731 2.63 15.47 -29.01
C LEU A 731 3.49 14.73 -30.05
N VAL A 732 3.39 15.10 -31.34
CA VAL A 732 4.27 14.55 -32.40
C VAL A 732 5.72 14.98 -32.18
N GLY A 733 5.97 16.25 -31.84
CA GLY A 733 7.32 16.77 -31.56
C GLY A 733 7.99 16.07 -30.37
N LEU A 734 7.22 15.73 -29.34
CA LEU A 734 7.72 14.95 -28.20
C LEU A 734 7.86 13.45 -28.52
N GLY A 735 7.32 12.96 -29.64
CA GLY A 735 7.28 11.54 -29.98
C GLY A 735 6.26 10.74 -29.14
N ILE A 736 5.29 11.43 -28.53
CA ILE A 736 4.13 10.84 -27.85
C ILE A 736 3.14 10.30 -28.88
N LEU A 737 3.02 10.95 -30.04
CA LEU A 737 2.31 10.49 -31.22
C LEU A 737 3.28 10.23 -32.37
N ASP A 738 2.91 9.31 -33.28
CA ASP A 738 3.64 9.09 -34.52
C ASP A 738 3.52 10.29 -35.47
N GLY A 739 4.61 10.57 -36.20
CA GLY A 739 4.67 11.65 -37.19
C GLY A 739 4.00 11.34 -38.53
N ASP A 740 3.63 10.08 -38.80
CA ASP A 740 3.24 9.62 -40.15
C ASP A 740 1.87 10.09 -40.64
N ALA A 741 1.05 10.69 -39.76
CA ALA A 741 -0.27 11.18 -40.14
C ALA A 741 -0.15 12.20 -41.30
N ALA A 742 -0.87 11.95 -42.41
CA ALA A 742 -0.80 12.81 -43.59
C ALA A 742 -1.45 14.19 -43.36
N ASP A 743 -2.42 14.27 -42.45
CA ASP A 743 -3.20 15.47 -42.12
C ASP A 743 -3.49 15.48 -40.61
N TRP A 744 -3.58 16.66 -40.00
CA TRP A 744 -3.97 16.86 -38.61
C TRP A 744 -5.40 16.36 -38.30
N GLN A 745 -6.26 16.25 -39.31
CA GLN A 745 -7.60 15.67 -39.19
C GLN A 745 -7.62 14.14 -39.26
N SER A 746 -6.49 13.51 -39.59
CA SER A 746 -6.37 12.05 -39.62
C SER A 746 -6.22 11.48 -38.19
N PRO A 747 -6.53 10.20 -37.97
CA PRO A 747 -6.21 9.55 -36.71
C PRO A 747 -4.69 9.49 -36.48
N HIS A 748 -4.24 9.82 -35.28
CA HIS A 748 -2.85 9.66 -34.87
C HIS A 748 -2.69 8.40 -34.03
N ARG A 749 -1.59 7.69 -34.25
CA ARG A 749 -1.22 6.50 -33.49
C ARG A 749 -0.25 6.87 -32.37
N GLN A 750 -0.19 6.03 -31.34
CA GLN A 750 0.77 6.16 -30.26
C GLN A 750 2.21 6.14 -30.79
N GLY A 751 3.03 7.09 -30.32
CA GLY A 751 4.44 7.18 -30.64
C GLY A 751 5.32 6.37 -29.68
N PRO A 752 6.60 6.19 -30.02
CA PRO A 752 7.53 5.34 -29.26
C PRO A 752 7.89 5.90 -27.88
N ARG A 753 7.75 7.21 -27.65
CA ARG A 753 8.11 7.89 -26.38
C ARG A 753 6.92 8.14 -25.46
N LEU A 754 5.74 7.58 -25.75
CA LEU A 754 4.53 7.80 -24.95
C LEU A 754 4.73 7.54 -23.45
N ARG A 755 5.23 6.35 -23.07
CA ARG A 755 5.39 5.99 -21.66
C ARG A 755 6.45 6.83 -20.96
N GLU A 756 7.59 7.03 -21.63
CA GLU A 756 8.68 7.89 -21.14
C GLU A 756 8.17 9.29 -20.77
N TRP A 757 7.38 9.90 -21.67
CA TRP A 757 6.84 11.23 -21.44
C TRP A 757 5.72 11.28 -20.44
N VAL A 758 4.85 10.26 -20.37
CA VAL A 758 3.83 10.18 -19.31
C VAL A 758 4.50 10.14 -17.94
N ASP A 759 5.53 9.31 -17.75
CA ASP A 759 6.26 9.22 -16.47
C ASP A 759 6.97 10.55 -16.14
N ARG A 760 7.60 11.18 -17.13
CA ARG A 760 8.29 12.47 -16.95
C ARG A 760 7.33 13.62 -16.65
N LEU A 761 6.19 13.68 -17.33
CA LEU A 761 5.17 14.72 -17.12
C LEU A 761 4.41 14.50 -15.81
N ASP A 762 4.16 13.26 -15.41
CA ASP A 762 3.65 12.93 -14.07
C ASP A 762 4.57 13.51 -12.98
N GLU A 763 5.88 13.31 -13.12
CA GLU A 763 6.87 13.86 -12.20
C GLU A 763 6.90 15.39 -12.18
N ILE A 764 6.81 16.02 -13.35
CA ILE A 764 6.72 17.48 -13.46
C ILE A 764 5.47 18.00 -12.74
N CYS A 765 4.30 17.44 -13.05
CA CYS A 765 3.02 17.91 -12.51
C CYS A 765 2.85 17.64 -11.02
N ARG A 766 3.45 16.58 -10.46
CA ARG A 766 3.39 16.35 -9.00
C ARG A 766 4.32 17.26 -8.22
N THR A 767 5.47 17.65 -8.80
CA THR A 767 6.49 18.45 -8.10
C THR A 767 6.31 19.96 -8.26
N ARG A 768 5.58 20.41 -9.28
CA ARG A 768 5.29 21.84 -9.51
C ARG A 768 3.82 22.10 -9.73
N VAL A 769 3.32 23.14 -9.08
CA VAL A 769 1.96 23.65 -9.31
C VAL A 769 1.98 24.51 -10.57
N ASP A 770 1.13 24.17 -11.54
CA ASP A 770 0.92 24.90 -12.79
C ASP A 770 2.22 25.22 -13.59
N PRO A 771 2.94 24.18 -14.08
CA PRO A 771 4.14 24.37 -14.90
C PRO A 771 3.86 25.19 -16.16
N ALA A 772 4.76 26.11 -16.49
CA ALA A 772 4.58 27.09 -17.57
C ALA A 772 5.63 26.96 -18.68
N TRP A 773 5.34 27.47 -19.88
CA TRP A 773 6.24 27.34 -21.03
C TRP A 773 7.48 28.25 -20.97
N ASP A 774 7.45 29.29 -20.15
CA ASP A 774 8.51 30.29 -19.99
C ASP A 774 9.53 29.94 -18.90
N ASP A 775 9.21 28.95 -18.07
CA ASP A 775 10.09 28.42 -17.02
C ASP A 775 11.16 27.45 -17.57
N ASP A 776 12.00 26.92 -16.68
CA ASP A 776 13.06 25.97 -16.98
C ASP A 776 12.55 24.66 -17.60
N ILE A 777 11.41 24.17 -17.13
CA ILE A 777 10.78 22.94 -17.62
C ILE A 777 10.20 23.18 -19.02
N GLY A 778 9.45 24.26 -19.18
CA GLY A 778 8.88 24.69 -20.46
C GLY A 778 9.94 24.86 -21.54
N ARG A 779 11.06 25.50 -21.24
CA ARG A 779 12.19 25.65 -22.17
C ARG A 779 12.82 24.31 -22.55
N CYS A 780 12.93 23.38 -21.60
CA CYS A 780 13.41 22.04 -21.87
C CYS A 780 12.47 21.28 -22.83
N LEU A 781 11.16 21.35 -22.59
CA LEU A 781 10.14 20.76 -23.47
C LEU A 781 10.17 21.37 -24.88
N ILE A 782 10.33 22.70 -24.98
CA ILE A 782 10.51 23.39 -26.28
C ILE A 782 11.74 22.86 -27.00
N GLY A 783 12.87 22.70 -26.30
CA GLY A 783 14.09 22.13 -26.86
C GLY A 783 13.87 20.74 -27.46
N GLU A 784 13.14 19.87 -26.75
CA GLU A 784 12.78 18.52 -27.22
C GLU A 784 11.89 18.56 -28.47
N ILE A 785 10.87 19.43 -28.48
CA ILE A 785 9.97 19.62 -29.63
C ILE A 785 10.76 20.11 -30.86
N LEU A 786 11.69 21.05 -30.69
CA LEU A 786 12.47 21.62 -31.79
C LEU A 786 13.58 20.68 -32.30
N ALA A 787 14.07 19.78 -31.45
CA ALA A 787 15.02 18.75 -31.83
C ALA A 787 14.39 17.66 -32.71
N ALA A 788 13.06 17.53 -32.70
CA ALA A 788 12.34 16.55 -33.49
C ALA A 788 12.59 16.72 -34.99
N ARG A 789 12.79 15.60 -35.69
CA ARG A 789 12.97 15.52 -37.14
C ARG A 789 11.92 14.60 -37.76
N PRO A 790 10.62 14.98 -37.74
CA PRO A 790 9.59 14.20 -38.41
C PRO A 790 9.88 14.19 -39.92
N ALA A 791 10.13 12.99 -40.46
CA ALA A 791 10.51 12.80 -41.87
C ALA A 791 9.30 12.79 -42.81
N THR A 792 8.12 12.49 -42.27
CA THR A 792 6.85 12.21 -42.94
C THR A 792 5.72 12.94 -42.21
N GLY A 793 4.61 13.21 -42.92
CA GLY A 793 3.38 13.76 -42.34
C GLY A 793 3.26 15.29 -42.26
N TRP A 794 2.19 15.77 -41.62
CA TRP A 794 1.81 17.20 -41.62
C TRP A 794 2.57 18.05 -40.61
N ALA A 795 3.02 17.47 -39.49
CA ALA A 795 3.69 18.19 -38.39
C ALA A 795 5.18 18.40 -38.69
N THR A 796 5.49 19.12 -39.78
CA THR A 796 6.86 19.34 -40.25
C THR A 796 7.71 20.15 -39.25
N ALA A 797 9.04 20.13 -39.44
CA ALA A 797 9.95 20.97 -38.65
C ALA A 797 9.64 22.48 -38.73
N ASP A 798 8.98 22.94 -39.80
CA ASP A 798 8.50 24.32 -39.87
C ASP A 798 7.28 24.57 -38.96
N VAL A 799 6.33 23.65 -38.96
CA VAL A 799 5.16 23.69 -38.06
C VAL A 799 5.62 23.68 -36.60
N LEU A 800 6.55 22.80 -36.23
CA LEU A 800 7.07 22.74 -34.85
C LEU A 800 7.80 24.04 -34.45
N ARG A 801 8.57 24.64 -35.37
CA ARG A 801 9.20 25.96 -35.11
C ARG A 801 8.17 27.05 -34.92
N ARG A 802 7.14 27.12 -35.77
CA ARG A 802 6.06 28.11 -35.65
C ARG A 802 5.25 27.95 -34.36
N LEU A 803 5.05 26.71 -33.92
CA LEU A 803 4.39 26.41 -32.63
C LEU A 803 5.16 27.04 -31.46
N CYS A 804 6.48 26.85 -31.43
CA CYS A 804 7.32 27.34 -30.35
C CYS A 804 7.68 28.84 -30.48
N ALA A 805 7.63 29.42 -31.68
CA ALA A 805 8.01 30.83 -31.91
C ALA A 805 7.10 31.85 -31.20
N ARG A 806 5.85 31.49 -30.91
CA ARG A 806 4.86 32.41 -30.32
C ARG A 806 5.05 32.68 -28.82
N THR A 807 5.99 32.01 -28.17
CA THR A 807 6.31 32.23 -26.75
C THR A 807 7.22 33.45 -26.52
N GLY A 808 7.78 34.04 -27.59
CA GLY A 808 8.79 35.11 -27.47
C GLY A 808 10.16 34.63 -26.97
N LEU A 809 10.35 33.32 -26.79
CA LEU A 809 11.58 32.70 -26.26
C LEU A 809 12.63 32.42 -27.35
N MET A 810 12.32 32.62 -28.63
CA MET A 810 13.23 32.33 -29.74
C MET A 810 14.31 33.39 -29.99
N ASP A 811 14.26 34.54 -29.30
CA ASP A 811 15.24 35.63 -29.47
C ASP A 811 16.40 35.61 -28.46
N ALA A 812 16.48 34.63 -27.56
CA ALA A 812 17.63 34.48 -26.66
C ALA A 812 18.64 33.46 -27.24
N PRO A 813 19.82 33.88 -27.74
CA PRO A 813 20.87 32.93 -28.09
C PRO A 813 21.26 32.15 -26.83
N ALA A 814 21.30 30.82 -26.94
CA ALA A 814 21.76 29.93 -25.89
C ALA A 814 23.15 30.36 -25.40
N ALA A 815 23.22 30.91 -24.19
CA ALA A 815 24.48 31.20 -23.54
C ALA A 815 24.91 29.97 -22.73
N GLY A 816 25.94 29.28 -23.24
CA GLY A 816 26.98 28.56 -22.50
C GLY A 816 26.55 27.43 -21.58
#